data_AF-A0A7J6QXF8-F1
#
_entry.id   AF-A0A7J6QXF8-F1
#
_cell.length_a   1.000
_cell.length_b   1.000
_cell.length_c   1.000
_cell.angle_alpha   90.00
_cell.angle_beta   90.00
_cell.angle_gamma   90.00
#
_symmetry.space_group_name_H-M   'P 1'
#
loop_
_entity.id
_entity.type
_entity.pdbx_description
1 polymer ?
#
loop_
_entity_poly.entity_id
_entity_poly.type
_entity_poly.pdbx_seq_one_letter_code
_entity_poly.pdbx_strand_id
1 'polypeptide(L)'
;MPLPLKNKWVLWEQLTLHKHAATPEPKSEDAEGDVDASKQVDLTEVAVSAARGISNYGELTNRVAEVSTVQDFWKYYNFLPQPSAVIGDNLKIVRYDLLANGEMSKTPTHSLGALMLFLDGVKPEWEDPANAKGGHFQFTMQAAGFKSKAPVDFEASNPVTQVNAGLALMDEIWNNLVLAVVGNTLEPKDFVTGLRLVDKVKRGNVRGGSSRSNASGHLRAEVWFRDMDKEKVKTLRESVENVMRQRLDQNAVVDTSPDAPPIFPGYRLDLRPHDETAMQQNVQVRYDRVCRTNESNSIICRLIRSSQERAEALFDRAVTLYQDLLHQVIEPEGLHACAVSLLEYRRPELYPYAVGFARKLALHPVCTAEFATKSPFQERATQYHYATSLVLLKQSGHWDLAEQFFEEAQKYEWNSERPIGWTSILQTPAIFIPDLRPPQVWWDSQEELSMNEVLLENRAVIERELRASLRGVRWTMQDVQPMLTDPGGKWQQYQLYTERAPTAFSDSIFPKTSRRLIKALPGRTRATKSFQGLPYVSYNNEEITIIRMTPGTKVVRHNGGSNARLTSIMGLIGCEGVWVGCGDDEREIKPGEIITFDDSVDHWYRHDGVEEHWHIVVGTMHPDLLQKPWIFTNCFNGHTEFEKIRLDKLQEYKKMADEIGYEYPVKGLWDPDLRGMYLPTPGKFESLASS
;
A
#
# COMPACT_ATOMS: atom_id res chain seq x y z
N MET A 1 -27.31 4.45 10.36
CA MET A 1 -27.91 3.14 9.98
C MET A 1 -27.31 2.69 8.66
N PRO A 2 -26.97 1.41 8.47
CA PRO A 2 -26.42 0.92 7.21
C PRO A 2 -27.47 0.99 6.08
N LEU A 3 -27.03 1.31 4.86
CA LEU A 3 -27.89 1.48 3.68
C LEU A 3 -28.12 0.11 3.03
N PRO A 4 -29.35 -0.43 3.02
CA PRO A 4 -29.61 -1.75 2.48
C PRO A 4 -29.48 -1.76 0.95
N LEU A 5 -28.89 -2.83 0.42
CA LEU A 5 -28.93 -3.13 -1.01
C LEU A 5 -30.28 -3.75 -1.38
N LYS A 6 -30.71 -3.55 -2.63
CA LYS A 6 -31.97 -4.17 -3.12
C LYS A 6 -31.91 -5.69 -3.06
N ASN A 7 -30.76 -6.26 -3.43
CA ASN A 7 -30.51 -7.69 -3.40
C ASN A 7 -29.36 -7.99 -2.44
N LYS A 8 -29.44 -9.13 -1.76
CA LYS A 8 -28.34 -9.67 -0.98
C LYS A 8 -27.40 -10.45 -1.91
N TRP A 9 -26.11 -10.16 -1.82
CA TRP A 9 -25.06 -10.75 -2.63
C TRP A 9 -24.09 -11.55 -1.76
N VAL A 10 -23.36 -12.45 -2.40
CA VAL A 10 -22.36 -13.29 -1.77
C VAL A 10 -21.08 -13.20 -2.58
N LEU A 11 -19.99 -12.89 -1.90
CA LEU A 11 -18.64 -12.98 -2.44
C LEU A 11 -18.19 -14.44 -2.42
N TRP A 12 -17.74 -14.93 -3.56
CA TRP A 12 -17.20 -16.26 -3.75
C TRP A 12 -15.79 -16.19 -4.32
N GLU A 13 -14.97 -17.17 -3.95
CA GLU A 13 -13.61 -17.36 -4.45
C GLU A 13 -13.48 -18.77 -5.04
N GLN A 14 -12.68 -18.91 -6.09
CA GLN A 14 -12.30 -20.22 -6.60
C GLN A 14 -10.79 -20.42 -6.48
N LEU A 15 -10.37 -21.50 -5.83
CA LEU A 15 -8.96 -21.88 -5.71
C LEU A 15 -8.42 -22.54 -7.00
N THR A 16 -7.13 -22.38 -7.29
CA THR A 16 -6.48 -23.01 -8.46
C THR A 16 -5.94 -24.41 -8.12
N LEU A 17 -6.23 -25.43 -8.93
CA LEU A 17 -5.56 -26.74 -8.88
C LEU A 17 -4.18 -26.69 -9.55
N HIS A 18 -3.10 -26.95 -8.82
CA HIS A 18 -1.79 -27.17 -9.43
C HIS A 18 -1.70 -28.60 -10.01
N LYS A 19 -1.85 -28.75 -11.33
CA LYS A 19 -1.82 -30.07 -12.01
C LYS A 19 -0.42 -30.71 -12.20
N HIS A 20 0.65 -30.14 -11.65
CA HIS A 20 1.99 -30.73 -11.76
C HIS A 20 2.81 -30.51 -10.48
N ALA A 21 2.50 -31.27 -9.43
CA ALA A 21 3.54 -31.73 -8.52
C ALA A 21 3.98 -33.10 -9.06
N ALA A 22 5.23 -33.21 -9.49
CA ALA A 22 5.78 -34.49 -9.94
C ALA A 22 5.65 -35.50 -8.79
N THR A 23 4.96 -36.61 -9.02
CA THR A 23 5.02 -37.79 -8.16
C THR A 23 6.47 -38.24 -8.06
N PRO A 24 7.08 -38.34 -6.87
CA PRO A 24 8.37 -38.99 -6.72
C PRO A 24 8.19 -40.48 -6.98
N GLU A 25 8.94 -41.04 -7.93
CA GLU A 25 9.05 -42.49 -8.06
C GLU A 25 9.65 -43.09 -6.78
N PRO A 26 9.16 -44.24 -6.29
CA PRO A 26 9.70 -44.86 -5.09
C PRO A 26 11.09 -45.43 -5.42
N LYS A 27 12.14 -44.81 -4.89
CA LYS A 27 13.47 -45.43 -4.87
C LYS A 27 13.53 -46.42 -3.71
N SER A 28 13.95 -47.63 -4.06
CA SER A 28 14.19 -48.76 -3.17
C SER A 28 15.13 -48.42 -2.01
N GLU A 29 14.86 -49.08 -0.89
CA GLU A 29 15.65 -49.13 0.34
C GLU A 29 17.13 -49.40 0.04
N ASP A 30 18.01 -48.52 0.53
CA ASP A 30 19.20 -48.85 1.33
C ASP A 30 20.19 -47.67 1.36
N ALA A 31 20.84 -47.53 2.52
CA ALA A 31 21.98 -46.67 2.87
C ALA A 31 21.68 -45.36 3.63
N GLU A 32 22.15 -45.39 4.88
CA GLU A 32 22.09 -44.39 5.95
C GLU A 32 22.88 -43.11 5.67
N GLY A 33 22.40 -41.98 6.22
CA GLY A 33 23.25 -40.85 6.65
C GLY A 33 22.90 -39.46 6.12
N ASP A 34 22.58 -38.56 7.08
CA ASP A 34 22.70 -37.09 7.04
C ASP A 34 21.58 -36.21 6.42
N VAL A 35 21.53 -34.97 6.93
CA VAL A 35 20.73 -33.77 6.57
C VAL A 35 19.34 -33.59 7.21
N ASP A 36 19.26 -32.71 8.21
CA ASP A 36 18.00 -32.06 8.64
C ASP A 36 17.61 -30.99 7.60
N ALA A 37 16.84 -31.43 6.61
CA ALA A 37 16.16 -30.60 5.63
C ALA A 37 14.83 -30.13 6.21
N SER A 38 14.80 -28.99 6.89
CA SER A 38 13.54 -28.35 7.29
C SER A 38 13.61 -26.82 7.26
N LYS A 39 13.14 -26.25 6.13
CA LYS A 39 12.28 -25.04 6.02
C LYS A 39 12.24 -24.54 4.56
N GLN A 40 11.61 -25.34 3.71
CA GLN A 40 11.02 -24.90 2.45
C GLN A 40 9.50 -25.00 2.68
N VAL A 41 8.74 -23.93 2.45
CA VAL A 41 7.30 -23.90 2.73
C VAL A 41 6.60 -24.93 1.85
N ASP A 42 6.20 -26.01 2.49
CA ASP A 42 5.32 -27.04 1.97
C ASP A 42 3.91 -26.45 1.85
N LEU A 43 3.30 -26.59 0.68
CA LEU A 43 1.95 -26.11 0.36
C LEU A 43 0.92 -27.10 0.93
N THR A 44 0.85 -27.18 2.26
CA THR A 44 -0.01 -28.11 3.00
C THR A 44 -1.45 -27.63 3.08
N GLU A 45 -2.12 -27.72 1.94
CA GLU A 45 -3.54 -28.12 1.82
C GLU A 45 -3.86 -28.62 0.40
N VAL A 46 -3.00 -28.31 -0.58
CA VAL A 46 -3.10 -28.80 -1.96
C VAL A 46 -2.71 -30.28 -2.07
N ALA A 47 -1.77 -30.76 -1.24
CA ALA A 47 -1.37 -32.17 -1.21
C ALA A 47 -2.45 -33.10 -0.61
N VAL A 48 -3.27 -32.60 0.33
CA VAL A 48 -4.36 -33.38 0.95
C VAL A 48 -5.57 -33.50 0.00
N SER A 49 -5.82 -32.48 -0.82
CA SER A 49 -6.87 -32.48 -1.85
C SER A 49 -6.58 -33.48 -2.98
N ALA A 50 -5.35 -33.52 -3.49
CA ALA A 50 -4.94 -34.47 -4.52
C ALA A 50 -4.96 -35.93 -4.05
N ALA A 51 -4.67 -36.18 -2.77
CA ALA A 51 -4.76 -37.51 -2.14
C ALA A 51 -6.20 -38.00 -1.92
N ARG A 52 -7.21 -37.11 -1.99
CA ARG A 52 -8.64 -37.42 -1.77
C ARG A 52 -9.45 -37.65 -3.05
N GLY A 53 -8.83 -37.61 -4.23
CA GLY A 53 -9.53 -37.88 -5.50
C GLY A 53 -10.58 -36.83 -5.87
N ILE A 54 -10.37 -35.57 -5.46
CA ILE A 54 -11.31 -34.47 -5.70
C ILE A 54 -11.26 -34.04 -7.17
N SER A 55 -12.32 -34.32 -7.91
CA SER A 55 -12.42 -34.07 -9.36
C SER A 55 -13.44 -32.99 -9.76
N ASN A 56 -14.12 -32.34 -8.81
CA ASN A 56 -15.25 -31.46 -9.11
C ASN A 56 -14.98 -29.95 -8.92
N TYR A 57 -15.44 -29.16 -9.89
CA TYR A 57 -15.36 -27.68 -9.94
C TYR A 57 -16.01 -26.98 -8.73
N GLY A 58 -17.07 -27.58 -8.16
CA GLY A 58 -17.79 -27.05 -7.01
C GLY A 58 -17.01 -27.12 -5.69
N GLU A 59 -16.09 -28.08 -5.52
CA GLU A 59 -15.38 -28.31 -4.25
C GLU A 59 -14.23 -27.30 -3.98
N LEU A 60 -13.87 -26.52 -4.99
CA LEU A 60 -12.85 -25.46 -4.91
C LEU A 60 -13.45 -24.06 -4.82
N THR A 61 -14.78 -23.98 -4.83
CA THR A 61 -15.52 -22.73 -4.85
C THR A 61 -16.05 -22.43 -3.46
N ASN A 62 -15.45 -21.44 -2.81
CA ASN A 62 -15.70 -21.10 -1.42
C ASN A 62 -16.55 -19.85 -1.30
N ARG A 63 -17.53 -19.92 -0.41
CA ARG A 63 -18.32 -18.77 0.03
C ARG A 63 -17.50 -17.96 1.04
N VAL A 64 -17.30 -16.67 0.79
CA VAL A 64 -16.40 -15.82 1.59
C VAL A 64 -17.18 -14.92 2.53
N ALA A 65 -18.07 -14.09 1.97
CA ALA A 65 -18.78 -13.07 2.73
C ALA A 65 -20.15 -12.77 2.14
N GLU A 66 -21.06 -12.31 3.00
CA GLU A 66 -22.37 -11.80 2.63
C GLU A 66 -22.33 -10.28 2.52
N VAL A 67 -22.99 -9.76 1.49
CA VAL A 67 -23.08 -8.34 1.18
C VAL A 67 -24.56 -7.98 1.11
N SER A 68 -25.07 -7.34 2.16
CA SER A 68 -26.48 -6.97 2.27
C SER A 68 -26.69 -5.46 2.28
N THR A 69 -25.63 -4.70 2.54
CA THR A 69 -25.64 -3.24 2.64
C THR A 69 -24.50 -2.64 1.82
N VAL A 70 -24.60 -1.34 1.52
CA VAL A 70 -23.53 -0.58 0.84
C VAL A 70 -22.23 -0.62 1.65
N GLN A 71 -22.35 -0.58 2.98
CA GLN A 71 -21.22 -0.68 3.90
C GLN A 71 -20.54 -2.06 3.84
N ASP A 72 -21.32 -3.14 3.80
CA ASP A 72 -20.77 -4.50 3.63
C ASP A 72 -20.01 -4.59 2.30
N PHE A 73 -20.58 -4.03 1.23
CA PHE A 73 -19.95 -4.05 -0.09
C PHE A 73 -18.57 -3.41 -0.05
N TRP A 74 -18.46 -2.16 0.41
CA TRP A 74 -17.18 -1.45 0.44
C TRP A 74 -16.18 -2.03 1.45
N LYS A 75 -16.67 -2.59 2.57
CA LYS A 75 -15.84 -3.29 3.56
C LYS A 75 -15.04 -4.43 2.93
N TYR A 76 -15.61 -5.16 1.98
CA TYR A 76 -14.91 -6.26 1.31
C TYR A 76 -14.27 -5.83 -0.01
N TYR A 77 -14.98 -5.05 -0.83
CA TYR A 77 -14.57 -4.72 -2.20
C TYR A 77 -13.28 -3.89 -2.25
N ASN A 78 -13.04 -2.99 -1.28
CA ASN A 78 -11.82 -2.19 -1.21
C ASN A 78 -10.53 -3.03 -1.08
N PHE A 79 -10.64 -4.27 -0.60
CA PHE A 79 -9.50 -5.17 -0.41
C PHE A 79 -9.39 -6.24 -1.49
N LEU A 80 -10.28 -6.23 -2.49
CA LEU A 80 -10.19 -7.13 -3.64
C LEU A 80 -9.23 -6.54 -4.69
N PRO A 81 -8.40 -7.39 -5.33
CA PRO A 81 -7.45 -6.91 -6.33
C PRO A 81 -8.19 -6.40 -7.58
N GLN A 82 -7.80 -5.22 -8.06
CA GLN A 82 -8.29 -4.67 -9.32
C GLN A 82 -7.70 -5.42 -10.54
N PRO A 83 -8.41 -5.50 -11.68
CA PRO A 83 -7.90 -6.12 -12.90
C PRO A 83 -6.51 -5.63 -13.33
N SER A 84 -6.23 -4.33 -13.19
CA SER A 84 -4.93 -3.73 -13.47
C SER A 84 -3.82 -4.28 -12.59
N ALA A 85 -4.05 -4.46 -11.29
CA ALA A 85 -3.08 -5.02 -10.34
C ALA A 85 -2.76 -6.49 -10.66
N VAL A 86 -3.73 -7.23 -11.19
CA VAL A 86 -3.55 -8.63 -11.60
C VAL A 86 -2.74 -8.76 -12.89
N ILE A 87 -2.99 -7.91 -13.88
CA ILE A 87 -2.25 -7.94 -15.17
C ILE A 87 -0.93 -7.18 -15.13
N GLY A 88 -0.84 -6.13 -14.30
CA GLY A 88 0.33 -5.29 -14.09
C GLY A 88 1.39 -5.96 -13.23
N ASP A 89 1.07 -6.18 -11.95
CA ASP A 89 2.08 -6.46 -10.91
C ASP A 89 2.11 -7.92 -10.45
N ASN A 90 0.96 -8.49 -10.09
CA ASN A 90 0.91 -9.80 -9.44
C ASN A 90 0.94 -10.99 -10.43
N LEU A 91 0.56 -10.74 -11.69
CA LEU A 91 0.38 -11.74 -12.76
C LEU A 91 -0.61 -12.87 -12.41
N LYS A 92 -1.27 -12.78 -11.25
CA LYS A 92 -2.28 -13.69 -10.70
C LYS A 92 -3.17 -13.00 -9.67
N ILE A 93 -4.41 -13.47 -9.53
CA ILE A 93 -5.25 -13.16 -8.37
C ILE A 93 -4.73 -13.96 -7.17
N VAL A 94 -4.46 -13.28 -6.06
CA VAL A 94 -3.89 -13.90 -4.87
C VAL A 94 -4.61 -13.45 -3.60
N ARG A 95 -4.58 -14.30 -2.57
CA ARG A 95 -5.18 -14.04 -1.25
C ARG A 95 -4.10 -14.05 -0.17
N TYR A 96 -4.30 -13.23 0.85
CA TYR A 96 -3.51 -13.19 2.07
C TYR A 96 -4.44 -13.58 3.23
N ASP A 97 -4.02 -14.52 4.08
CA ASP A 97 -4.81 -14.94 5.24
C ASP A 97 -4.33 -14.29 6.54
N LEU A 98 -5.27 -14.17 7.48
CA LEU A 98 -4.96 -13.84 8.86
C LEU A 98 -4.31 -15.07 9.53
N LEU A 99 -3.09 -14.88 10.01
CA LEU A 99 -2.35 -15.87 10.77
C LEU A 99 -2.99 -16.07 12.16
N ALA A 100 -2.69 -17.20 12.81
CA ALA A 100 -3.23 -17.53 14.12
C ALA A 100 -2.90 -16.51 15.23
N ASN A 101 -1.89 -15.66 15.01
CA ASN A 101 -1.51 -14.56 15.91
C ASN A 101 -2.31 -13.26 15.67
N GLY A 102 -3.28 -13.25 14.74
CA GLY A 102 -4.09 -12.09 14.41
C GLY A 102 -3.44 -11.12 13.41
N GLU A 103 -2.27 -11.44 12.86
CA GLU A 103 -1.60 -10.62 11.83
C GLU A 103 -1.92 -11.12 10.42
N MET A 104 -1.92 -10.24 9.42
CA MET A 104 -2.08 -10.64 8.01
C MET A 104 -0.77 -11.29 7.50
N SER A 105 -0.90 -12.38 6.74
CA SER A 105 0.25 -13.03 6.11
C SER A 105 1.02 -12.04 5.23
N LYS A 106 2.35 -12.00 5.38
CA LYS A 106 3.25 -11.12 4.60
C LYS A 106 3.48 -11.62 3.16
N THR A 107 3.04 -12.84 2.85
CA THR A 107 3.10 -13.44 1.51
C THR A 107 1.74 -14.01 1.12
N PRO A 108 1.38 -14.04 -0.17
CA PRO A 108 0.11 -14.61 -0.57
C PRO A 108 0.05 -16.11 -0.21
N THR A 109 -1.04 -16.51 0.42
CA THR A 109 -1.29 -17.88 0.90
C THR A 109 -1.94 -18.74 -0.17
N HIS A 110 -2.78 -18.13 -1.02
CA HIS A 110 -3.49 -18.84 -2.09
C HIS A 110 -3.49 -18.07 -3.42
N SER A 111 -3.46 -18.82 -4.53
CA SER A 111 -3.74 -18.30 -5.87
C SER A 111 -5.17 -18.63 -6.28
N LEU A 112 -5.92 -17.60 -6.66
CA LEU A 112 -7.32 -17.74 -7.04
C LEU A 112 -7.45 -17.89 -8.56
N GLY A 113 -8.33 -18.81 -8.98
CA GLY A 113 -8.74 -18.98 -10.36
C GLY A 113 -9.85 -18.01 -10.79
N ALA A 114 -10.68 -17.56 -9.83
CA ALA A 114 -11.73 -16.58 -10.07
C ALA A 114 -12.18 -15.85 -8.79
N LEU A 115 -12.63 -14.60 -8.97
CA LEU A 115 -13.40 -13.81 -7.99
C LEU A 115 -14.83 -13.63 -8.50
N MET A 116 -15.81 -13.74 -7.62
CA MET A 116 -17.22 -13.90 -8.01
C MET A 116 -18.16 -13.18 -7.03
N LEU A 117 -19.19 -12.52 -7.57
CA LEU A 117 -20.32 -11.97 -6.80
C LEU A 117 -21.61 -12.55 -7.35
N PHE A 118 -22.33 -13.33 -6.55
CA PHE A 118 -23.60 -13.97 -6.96
C PHE A 118 -24.70 -13.65 -5.96
N LEU A 119 -25.95 -13.68 -6.41
CA LEU A 119 -27.11 -13.48 -5.53
C LEU A 119 -27.09 -14.50 -4.38
N ASP A 120 -27.54 -14.08 -3.20
CA ASP A 120 -27.69 -15.00 -2.07
C ASP A 120 -28.66 -16.13 -2.44
N GLY A 121 -28.26 -17.36 -2.12
CA GLY A 121 -28.97 -18.58 -2.55
C GLY A 121 -28.69 -19.03 -3.99
N VAL A 122 -27.88 -18.32 -4.78
CA VAL A 122 -27.43 -18.76 -6.11
C VAL A 122 -25.95 -19.14 -6.06
N LYS A 123 -25.64 -20.40 -6.38
CA LYS A 123 -24.26 -20.86 -6.49
C LYS A 123 -23.64 -20.41 -7.81
N PRO A 124 -22.33 -20.11 -7.84
CA PRO A 124 -21.59 -19.74 -9.04
C PRO A 124 -21.28 -20.97 -9.93
N GLU A 125 -22.28 -21.77 -10.24
CA GLU A 125 -22.17 -22.99 -11.05
C GLU A 125 -23.34 -23.05 -12.04
N TRP A 126 -23.14 -23.69 -13.20
CA TRP A 126 -24.19 -23.76 -14.22
C TRP A 126 -25.32 -24.70 -13.80
N GLU A 127 -25.05 -25.64 -12.89
CA GLU A 127 -26.01 -26.58 -12.32
C GLU A 127 -27.03 -25.92 -11.40
N ASP A 128 -26.74 -24.72 -10.90
CA ASP A 128 -27.67 -23.98 -10.03
C ASP A 128 -29.00 -23.74 -10.77
N PRO A 129 -30.16 -24.01 -10.15
CA PRO A 129 -31.47 -23.83 -10.79
C PRO A 129 -31.70 -22.42 -11.36
N ALA A 130 -31.08 -21.39 -10.77
CA ALA A 130 -31.17 -20.02 -11.26
C ALA A 130 -30.28 -19.75 -12.48
N ASN A 131 -29.26 -20.57 -12.75
CA ASN A 131 -28.32 -20.39 -13.87
C ASN A 131 -28.54 -21.40 -15.00
N ALA A 132 -29.10 -22.58 -14.71
CA ALA A 132 -29.14 -23.74 -15.60
C ALA A 132 -29.88 -23.51 -16.94
N LYS A 133 -30.89 -22.64 -16.95
CA LYS A 133 -31.67 -22.29 -18.15
C LYS A 133 -31.18 -21.04 -18.85
N GLY A 134 -30.16 -20.39 -18.31
CA GLY A 134 -29.67 -19.11 -18.75
C GLY A 134 -28.36 -19.20 -19.50
N GLY A 135 -27.53 -18.19 -19.31
CA GLY A 135 -26.23 -18.08 -19.93
C GLY A 135 -25.40 -16.99 -19.27
N HIS A 136 -24.26 -16.68 -19.87
CA HIS A 136 -23.48 -15.52 -19.50
C HIS A 136 -22.98 -14.76 -20.73
N PHE A 137 -22.81 -13.45 -20.56
CA PHE A 137 -21.98 -12.67 -21.46
C PHE A 137 -20.54 -12.69 -20.98
N GLN A 138 -19.59 -12.88 -21.88
CA GLN A 138 -18.16 -12.76 -21.56
C GLN A 138 -17.44 -11.82 -22.51
N PHE A 139 -16.48 -11.09 -21.96
CA PHE A 139 -15.47 -10.36 -22.73
C PHE A 139 -14.08 -10.60 -22.13
N THR A 140 -13.06 -10.33 -22.93
CA THR A 140 -11.67 -10.65 -22.62
C THR A 140 -10.82 -9.40 -22.60
N MET A 141 -10.08 -9.20 -21.50
CA MET A 141 -9.10 -8.13 -21.37
C MET A 141 -7.69 -8.71 -21.55
N GLN A 142 -7.11 -8.52 -22.73
CA GLN A 142 -5.81 -9.09 -23.08
C GLN A 142 -4.65 -8.33 -22.43
N ALA A 143 -3.75 -9.04 -21.76
CA ALA A 143 -2.60 -8.43 -21.08
C ALA A 143 -1.67 -7.64 -22.03
N ALA A 144 -1.59 -8.01 -23.31
CA ALA A 144 -0.76 -7.32 -24.30
C ALA A 144 -1.43 -6.06 -24.90
N GLY A 145 -2.76 -6.06 -25.03
CA GLY A 145 -3.52 -4.95 -25.65
C GLY A 145 -3.63 -3.72 -24.75
N PHE A 146 -3.49 -3.90 -23.43
CA PHE A 146 -3.54 -2.84 -22.44
C PHE A 146 -2.14 -2.47 -21.87
N LYS A 147 -1.06 -3.04 -22.45
CA LYS A 147 0.35 -2.73 -22.11
C LYS A 147 1.10 -1.95 -23.19
N SER A 148 0.47 -1.63 -24.33
CA SER A 148 1.15 -0.91 -25.42
C SER A 148 1.46 0.53 -25.05
N LYS A 149 2.72 0.94 -25.21
CA LYS A 149 3.15 2.34 -25.09
C LYS A 149 2.32 3.24 -26.00
N ALA A 150 1.95 4.43 -25.52
CA ALA A 150 1.54 5.52 -26.39
C ALA A 150 2.61 5.74 -27.50
N PRO A 151 2.24 6.16 -28.72
CA PRO A 151 3.21 6.45 -29.77
C PRO A 151 4.21 7.52 -29.33
N VAL A 152 5.46 7.36 -29.75
CA VAL A 152 6.67 8.09 -29.28
C VAL A 152 6.79 9.50 -29.87
N ASP A 153 5.75 10.02 -30.53
CA ASP A 153 5.85 11.26 -31.31
C ASP A 153 5.09 12.42 -30.65
N PHE A 154 5.53 12.85 -29.47
CA PHE A 154 5.36 14.24 -29.02
C PHE A 154 6.39 14.59 -27.95
N GLU A 155 7.11 15.69 -28.17
CA GLU A 155 8.16 16.20 -27.31
C GLU A 155 7.65 16.54 -25.90
N ALA A 156 8.35 15.96 -24.91
CA ALA A 156 8.82 16.54 -23.66
C ALA A 156 8.09 17.76 -23.08
N SER A 157 7.32 17.52 -22.00
CA SER A 157 7.30 18.45 -20.84
C SER A 157 6.71 17.89 -19.54
N ASN A 158 6.13 16.67 -19.49
CA ASN A 158 5.62 16.13 -18.22
C ASN A 158 5.77 14.59 -18.11
N PRO A 159 6.65 14.06 -17.23
CA PRO A 159 6.81 12.62 -17.02
C PRO A 159 5.67 11.96 -16.20
N VAL A 160 4.79 12.76 -15.58
CA VAL A 160 3.75 12.29 -14.63
C VAL A 160 2.58 11.56 -15.32
N THR A 161 2.43 11.69 -16.64
CA THR A 161 1.28 11.16 -17.41
C THR A 161 1.55 9.86 -18.16
N GLN A 162 2.41 8.97 -17.67
CA GLN A 162 2.41 7.56 -18.12
C GLN A 162 1.56 6.67 -17.21
N VAL A 163 0.32 7.08 -16.91
CA VAL A 163 -0.71 6.09 -16.60
C VAL A 163 -0.85 5.25 -17.86
N ASN A 164 -0.69 3.94 -17.74
CA ASN A 164 -1.00 3.05 -18.85
C ASN A 164 -2.51 3.13 -19.05
N ALA A 165 -2.98 4.08 -19.86
CA ALA A 165 -4.40 4.45 -19.99
C ALA A 165 -5.29 3.24 -20.27
N GLY A 166 -4.70 2.20 -20.87
CA GLY A 166 -5.33 0.91 -21.02
C GLY A 166 -5.66 0.19 -19.70
N LEU A 167 -4.74 0.15 -18.74
CA LEU A 167 -4.98 -0.51 -17.43
C LEU A 167 -6.03 0.22 -16.60
N ALA A 168 -6.04 1.55 -16.63
CA ALA A 168 -7.07 2.34 -15.94
C ALA A 168 -8.48 2.10 -16.53
N LEU A 169 -8.58 2.01 -17.86
CA LEU A 169 -9.82 1.69 -18.55
C LEU A 169 -10.36 0.30 -18.17
N MET A 170 -9.47 -0.67 -17.91
CA MET A 170 -9.89 -2.00 -17.47
C MET A 170 -10.57 -1.98 -16.11
N ASP A 171 -10.00 -1.24 -15.15
CA ASP A 171 -10.56 -1.11 -13.81
C ASP A 171 -11.89 -0.36 -13.87
N GLU A 172 -11.98 0.71 -14.67
CA GLU A 172 -13.22 1.48 -14.86
C GLU A 172 -14.36 0.59 -15.39
N ILE A 173 -14.09 -0.17 -16.46
CA ILE A 173 -15.07 -1.11 -17.03
C ILE A 173 -15.51 -2.15 -16.00
N TRP A 174 -14.57 -2.71 -15.25
CA TRP A 174 -14.87 -3.71 -14.23
C TRP A 174 -15.71 -3.13 -13.10
N ASN A 175 -15.34 -1.96 -12.58
CA ASN A 175 -16.05 -1.29 -11.49
C ASN A 175 -17.46 -0.86 -11.91
N ASN A 176 -17.65 -0.34 -13.13
CA ASN A 176 -18.99 -0.02 -13.64
C ASN A 176 -19.89 -1.25 -13.67
N LEU A 177 -19.37 -2.40 -14.10
CA LEU A 177 -20.14 -3.64 -14.13
C LEU A 177 -20.46 -4.14 -12.72
N VAL A 178 -19.49 -4.14 -11.80
CA VAL A 178 -19.73 -4.54 -10.41
C VAL A 178 -20.81 -3.67 -9.78
N LEU A 179 -20.71 -2.34 -9.91
CA LEU A 179 -21.68 -1.41 -9.35
C LEU A 179 -23.06 -1.56 -10.01
N ALA A 180 -23.11 -1.79 -11.32
CA ALA A 180 -24.38 -1.97 -12.01
C ALA A 180 -25.10 -3.27 -11.63
N VAL A 181 -24.34 -4.35 -11.40
CA VAL A 181 -24.85 -5.63 -10.92
C VAL A 181 -25.32 -5.50 -9.47
N VAL A 182 -24.45 -5.05 -8.56
CA VAL A 182 -24.77 -4.96 -7.12
C VAL A 182 -25.88 -3.95 -6.86
N GLY A 183 -25.86 -2.82 -7.57
CA GLY A 183 -26.88 -1.77 -7.53
C GLY A 183 -28.18 -2.13 -8.28
N ASN A 184 -28.22 -3.26 -9.00
CA ASN A 184 -29.36 -3.72 -9.78
C ASN A 184 -29.89 -2.67 -10.76
N THR A 185 -28.97 -2.06 -11.51
CA THR A 185 -29.25 -1.01 -12.51
C THR A 185 -29.17 -1.51 -13.95
N LEU A 186 -28.73 -2.76 -14.15
CA LEU A 186 -28.82 -3.44 -15.45
C LEU A 186 -30.27 -3.80 -15.78
N GLU A 187 -30.63 -3.62 -17.05
CA GLU A 187 -31.93 -4.00 -17.58
C GLU A 187 -31.86 -5.34 -18.32
N PRO A 188 -32.85 -6.23 -18.23
CA PRO A 188 -34.00 -6.11 -17.34
C PRO A 188 -33.60 -6.32 -15.87
N LYS A 189 -34.18 -5.53 -14.96
CA LYS A 189 -33.92 -5.66 -13.52
C LYS A 189 -34.17 -7.08 -13.02
N ASP A 190 -33.39 -7.50 -12.02
CA ASP A 190 -33.48 -8.82 -11.36
C ASP A 190 -33.19 -10.04 -12.26
N PHE A 191 -32.69 -9.80 -13.47
CA PHE A 191 -32.36 -10.84 -14.45
C PHE A 191 -30.95 -11.43 -14.31
N VAL A 192 -30.01 -10.62 -13.81
CA VAL A 192 -28.62 -11.02 -13.55
C VAL A 192 -28.53 -11.83 -12.27
N THR A 193 -27.82 -12.96 -12.33
CA THR A 193 -27.59 -13.85 -11.19
C THR A 193 -26.23 -13.68 -10.55
N GLY A 194 -25.25 -13.18 -11.31
CA GLY A 194 -23.91 -12.95 -10.80
C GLY A 194 -22.93 -12.35 -11.81
N LEU A 195 -21.75 -12.02 -11.28
CA LEU A 195 -20.61 -11.48 -12.00
C LEU A 195 -19.36 -12.26 -11.60
N ARG A 196 -18.49 -12.58 -12.56
CA ARG A 196 -17.27 -13.34 -12.34
C ARG A 196 -16.08 -12.74 -13.08
N LEU A 197 -14.93 -12.65 -12.40
CA LEU A 197 -13.63 -12.35 -12.99
C LEU A 197 -12.76 -13.59 -12.95
N VAL A 198 -12.44 -14.14 -14.11
CA VAL A 198 -11.63 -15.36 -14.26
C VAL A 198 -10.20 -15.01 -14.65
N ASP A 199 -9.25 -15.57 -13.91
CA ASP A 199 -7.83 -15.45 -14.19
C ASP A 199 -7.37 -16.51 -15.20
N LYS A 200 -7.02 -16.06 -16.41
CA LYS A 200 -6.34 -16.87 -17.44
C LYS A 200 -4.95 -16.32 -17.77
N VAL A 201 -4.37 -15.50 -16.89
CA VAL A 201 -3.01 -14.97 -17.06
C VAL A 201 -2.01 -16.10 -16.83
N LYS A 202 -1.02 -16.21 -17.73
CA LYS A 202 0.07 -17.17 -17.65
C LYS A 202 1.38 -16.42 -17.46
N ARG A 203 2.20 -16.89 -16.52
CA ARG A 203 3.61 -16.47 -16.45
C ARG A 203 4.31 -16.96 -17.72
N GLY A 204 4.89 -16.04 -18.48
CA GLY A 204 5.64 -16.39 -19.70
C GLY A 204 6.91 -17.17 -19.37
N ASN A 205 7.31 -18.11 -20.22
CA ASN A 205 8.63 -18.73 -20.14
C ASN A 205 9.71 -17.71 -20.53
N VAL A 206 10.70 -17.53 -19.67
CA VAL A 206 11.92 -16.78 -20.01
C VAL A 206 12.77 -17.68 -20.93
N ARG A 207 12.66 -17.50 -22.25
CA ARG A 207 13.64 -18.06 -23.19
C ARG A 207 14.48 -16.92 -23.75
N GLY A 208 15.80 -17.03 -23.53
CA GLY A 208 16.81 -16.19 -24.17
C GLY A 208 16.95 -14.80 -23.55
N GLY A 209 17.75 -14.68 -22.49
CA GLY A 209 18.52 -13.47 -22.10
C GLY A 209 17.81 -12.14 -21.86
N SER A 210 16.53 -11.99 -22.18
CA SER A 210 15.78 -10.74 -21.98
C SER A 210 15.15 -10.72 -20.58
N SER A 211 15.32 -9.62 -19.86
CA SER A 211 14.85 -9.43 -18.48
C SER A 211 13.34 -9.22 -18.34
N ARG A 212 12.56 -9.32 -19.44
CA ARG A 212 11.12 -9.06 -19.44
C ARG A 212 10.33 -10.36 -19.60
N SER A 213 9.63 -10.78 -18.55
CA SER A 213 8.58 -11.78 -18.69
C SER A 213 7.39 -11.15 -19.42
N ASN A 214 7.19 -11.50 -20.69
CA ASN A 214 5.94 -11.18 -21.37
C ASN A 214 4.84 -12.09 -20.79
N ALA A 215 4.16 -11.61 -19.74
CA ALA A 215 2.94 -12.25 -19.27
C ALA A 215 1.97 -12.39 -20.45
N SER A 216 1.52 -13.61 -20.71
CA SER A 216 0.63 -13.93 -21.81
C SER A 216 -0.71 -14.41 -21.25
N GLY A 217 -1.80 -14.24 -21.99
CA GLY A 217 -3.15 -14.58 -21.52
C GLY A 217 -3.98 -13.34 -21.18
N HIS A 218 -5.01 -13.55 -20.37
CA HIS A 218 -6.08 -12.57 -20.21
C HIS A 218 -6.85 -12.71 -18.91
N LEU A 219 -7.54 -11.63 -18.54
CA LEU A 219 -8.67 -11.70 -17.63
C LEU A 219 -9.96 -11.83 -18.43
N ARG A 220 -10.92 -12.58 -17.91
CA ARG A 220 -12.23 -12.74 -18.51
C ARG A 220 -13.28 -12.33 -17.51
N ALA A 221 -14.10 -11.34 -17.86
CA ALA A 221 -15.27 -10.97 -17.10
C ALA A 221 -16.50 -11.69 -17.66
N GLU A 222 -17.37 -12.18 -16.78
CA GLU A 222 -18.59 -12.91 -17.12
C GLU A 222 -19.79 -12.33 -16.36
N VAL A 223 -20.86 -11.95 -17.07
CA VAL A 223 -22.14 -11.49 -16.48
C VAL A 223 -23.18 -12.60 -16.68
N TRP A 224 -23.62 -13.23 -15.59
CA TRP A 224 -24.50 -14.41 -15.58
C TRP A 224 -25.96 -14.00 -15.42
N PHE A 225 -26.88 -14.71 -16.09
CA PHE A 225 -28.31 -14.39 -16.09
C PHE A 225 -29.20 -15.64 -16.16
N ARG A 226 -30.50 -15.48 -15.83
CA ARG A 226 -31.40 -16.58 -15.45
C ARG A 226 -31.96 -17.45 -16.58
N ASP A 227 -32.32 -16.85 -17.71
CA ASP A 227 -33.01 -17.54 -18.80
C ASP A 227 -32.52 -17.05 -20.17
N MET A 228 -32.82 -17.79 -21.24
CA MET A 228 -32.42 -17.45 -22.62
C MET A 228 -33.55 -16.77 -23.41
N ASP A 229 -34.42 -16.01 -22.73
CA ASP A 229 -35.43 -15.19 -23.42
C ASP A 229 -34.76 -14.17 -24.34
N LYS A 230 -35.10 -14.21 -25.63
CA LYS A 230 -34.39 -13.45 -26.67
C LYS A 230 -34.45 -11.94 -26.45
N GLU A 231 -35.59 -11.42 -26.01
CA GLU A 231 -35.77 -9.97 -25.82
C GLU A 231 -35.07 -9.50 -24.54
N LYS A 232 -35.16 -10.28 -23.45
CA LYS A 232 -34.43 -9.98 -22.21
C LYS A 232 -32.92 -10.05 -22.40
N VAL A 233 -32.42 -11.06 -23.10
CA VAL A 233 -30.99 -11.23 -23.38
C VAL A 233 -30.48 -10.09 -24.28
N LYS A 234 -31.25 -9.67 -25.28
CA LYS A 234 -30.92 -8.51 -26.11
C LYS A 234 -30.86 -7.22 -25.27
N THR A 235 -31.86 -7.00 -24.43
CA THR A 235 -31.94 -5.83 -23.53
C THR A 235 -30.75 -5.81 -22.56
N LEU A 236 -30.40 -6.98 -22.01
CA LEU A 236 -29.23 -7.12 -21.12
C LEU A 236 -27.92 -6.84 -21.85
N ARG A 237 -27.76 -7.31 -23.08
CA ARG A 237 -26.57 -7.01 -23.90
C ARG A 237 -26.40 -5.50 -24.05
N GLU A 238 -27.46 -4.80 -24.46
CA GLU A 238 -27.44 -3.34 -24.66
C GLU A 238 -27.16 -2.61 -23.34
N SER A 239 -27.76 -3.06 -22.23
CA SER A 239 -27.54 -2.48 -20.90
C SER A 239 -26.09 -2.67 -20.42
N VAL A 240 -25.52 -3.87 -20.58
CA VAL A 240 -24.12 -4.17 -20.26
C VAL A 240 -23.17 -3.33 -21.11
N GLU A 241 -23.40 -3.24 -22.42
CA GLU A 241 -22.59 -2.40 -23.33
C GLU A 241 -22.66 -0.93 -22.94
N ASN A 242 -23.84 -0.42 -22.59
CA ASN A 242 -24.03 0.95 -22.12
C ASN A 242 -23.26 1.20 -20.82
N VAL A 243 -23.32 0.30 -19.85
CA VAL A 243 -22.57 0.40 -18.58
C VAL A 243 -21.06 0.35 -18.82
N MET A 244 -20.58 -0.49 -19.74
CA MET A 244 -19.16 -0.53 -20.11
C MET A 244 -18.70 0.73 -20.85
N ARG A 245 -19.63 1.43 -21.54
CA ARG A 245 -19.39 2.72 -22.21
C ARG A 245 -19.51 3.90 -21.26
N GLN A 246 -20.25 3.76 -20.15
CA GLN A 246 -20.30 4.78 -19.12
C GLN A 246 -18.88 5.07 -18.66
N ARG A 247 -18.59 6.35 -18.57
CA ARG A 247 -17.36 6.86 -17.98
C ARG A 247 -17.73 7.49 -16.65
N LEU A 248 -16.84 7.41 -15.68
CA LEU A 248 -17.09 7.88 -14.30
C LEU A 248 -17.40 9.40 -14.23
N ASP A 249 -17.26 10.13 -15.34
CA ASP A 249 -17.40 11.58 -15.45
C ASP A 249 -18.80 12.11 -15.82
N GLN A 250 -19.79 11.24 -16.03
CA GLN A 250 -21.22 11.53 -16.28
C GLN A 250 -21.58 12.55 -17.39
N ASN A 251 -20.60 13.16 -18.08
CA ASN A 251 -20.82 14.13 -19.16
C ASN A 251 -20.67 13.54 -20.57
N ALA A 252 -20.38 12.24 -20.70
CA ALA A 252 -20.39 11.57 -21.99
C ALA A 252 -21.82 11.26 -22.43
N VAL A 253 -22.30 11.93 -23.47
CA VAL A 253 -23.39 11.38 -24.30
C VAL A 253 -22.88 10.03 -24.80
N VAL A 254 -23.50 8.94 -24.36
CA VAL A 254 -23.20 7.59 -24.87
C VAL A 254 -23.60 7.59 -26.34
N ASP A 255 -22.62 7.67 -27.24
CA ASP A 255 -22.87 7.42 -28.65
C ASP A 255 -23.19 5.93 -28.80
N THR A 256 -24.49 5.64 -28.88
CA THR A 256 -25.06 4.31 -29.10
C THR A 256 -25.32 4.05 -30.58
N SER A 257 -24.85 4.92 -31.47
CA SER A 257 -25.04 4.74 -32.91
C SER A 257 -24.32 3.48 -33.41
N PRO A 258 -24.78 2.86 -34.51
CA PRO A 258 -24.13 1.69 -35.10
C PRO A 258 -22.66 1.92 -35.49
N ASP A 259 -22.26 3.18 -35.67
CA ASP A 259 -20.92 3.61 -36.08
C ASP A 259 -20.02 4.00 -34.90
N ALA A 260 -20.49 3.84 -33.66
CA ALA A 260 -19.74 4.19 -32.46
C ALA A 260 -18.42 3.40 -32.37
N PRO A 261 -17.32 4.02 -31.92
CA PRO A 261 -16.04 3.34 -31.78
C PRO A 261 -16.15 2.15 -30.81
N PRO A 262 -15.30 1.11 -30.99
CA PRO A 262 -15.27 -0.03 -30.08
C PRO A 262 -14.92 0.42 -28.66
N ILE A 263 -15.54 -0.20 -27.64
CA ILE A 263 -15.37 0.18 -26.22
C ILE A 263 -13.88 0.20 -25.82
N PHE A 264 -13.11 -0.76 -26.34
CA PHE A 264 -11.66 -0.83 -26.28
C PHE A 264 -11.10 -1.69 -27.45
N PRO A 265 -9.79 -1.62 -27.76
CA PRO A 265 -9.19 -2.40 -28.85
C PRO A 265 -9.40 -3.91 -28.67
N GLY A 266 -9.97 -4.56 -29.69
CA GLY A 266 -10.22 -6.01 -29.65
C GLY A 266 -11.42 -6.43 -28.79
N TYR A 267 -12.26 -5.48 -28.37
CA TYR A 267 -13.51 -5.76 -27.64
C TYR A 267 -14.44 -6.69 -28.42
N ARG A 268 -14.97 -7.70 -27.72
CA ARG A 268 -16.02 -8.60 -28.20
C ARG A 268 -16.82 -9.13 -27.01
N LEU A 269 -18.14 -8.97 -27.05
CA LEU A 269 -19.06 -9.50 -26.05
C LEU A 269 -19.76 -10.77 -26.56
N ASP A 270 -19.26 -11.92 -26.12
CA ASP A 270 -19.76 -13.22 -26.53
C ASP A 270 -20.86 -13.71 -25.59
N LEU A 271 -21.96 -14.19 -26.17
CA LEU A 271 -23.03 -14.88 -25.45
C LEU A 271 -22.71 -16.37 -25.34
N ARG A 272 -22.81 -16.92 -24.12
CA ARG A 272 -22.56 -18.34 -23.81
C ARG A 272 -23.78 -18.95 -23.10
N PRO A 273 -24.62 -19.74 -23.80
CA PRO A 273 -25.71 -20.49 -23.17
C PRO A 273 -25.19 -21.59 -22.23
N HIS A 274 -25.93 -21.93 -21.18
CA HIS A 274 -25.59 -23.00 -20.23
C HIS A 274 -26.20 -24.37 -20.57
N ASP A 275 -27.07 -24.46 -21.58
CA ASP A 275 -27.64 -25.73 -22.06
C ASP A 275 -26.63 -26.53 -22.91
N GLU A 276 -26.36 -27.79 -22.53
CA GLU A 276 -25.43 -28.70 -23.19
C GLU A 276 -25.75 -28.97 -24.67
N THR A 277 -27.02 -28.89 -25.09
CA THR A 277 -27.41 -29.11 -26.49
C THR A 277 -27.09 -27.93 -27.42
N ALA A 278 -27.01 -26.71 -26.88
CA ALA A 278 -26.66 -25.51 -27.64
C ALA A 278 -25.14 -25.30 -27.81
N MET A 279 -24.33 -25.99 -27.00
CA MET A 279 -22.88 -25.85 -26.97
C MET A 279 -22.20 -26.40 -28.24
N GLN A 280 -22.87 -27.29 -28.98
CA GLN A 280 -22.39 -27.87 -30.25
C GLN A 280 -22.77 -27.08 -31.52
N GLN A 281 -23.59 -26.01 -31.44
CA GLN A 281 -24.10 -25.30 -32.64
C GLN A 281 -23.62 -23.85 -32.86
N ASN A 282 -22.75 -23.26 -32.03
CA ASN A 282 -22.26 -21.91 -32.30
C ASN A 282 -20.97 -21.88 -33.14
N VAL A 283 -21.17 -22.18 -34.43
CA VAL A 283 -20.28 -21.86 -35.55
C VAL A 283 -20.44 -20.39 -35.92
N GLN A 284 -19.34 -19.64 -35.84
CA GLN A 284 -18.98 -18.55 -36.75
C GLN A 284 -20.09 -17.57 -37.19
N VAL A 285 -20.37 -16.54 -36.39
CA VAL A 285 -20.85 -15.25 -36.96
C VAL A 285 -19.63 -14.33 -37.10
N ARG A 286 -19.08 -14.29 -38.32
CA ARG A 286 -18.04 -13.34 -38.74
C ARG A 286 -18.67 -11.95 -38.89
N TYR A 287 -18.08 -10.94 -38.26
CA TYR A 287 -18.09 -9.57 -38.76
C TYR A 287 -16.63 -9.16 -38.94
N ASP A 288 -16.16 -9.18 -40.19
CA ASP A 288 -14.92 -8.54 -40.64
C ASP A 288 -15.28 -7.18 -41.24
N ARG A 289 -14.72 -6.10 -40.71
CA ARG A 289 -14.19 -4.92 -41.45
C ARG A 289 -13.64 -3.87 -40.49
N VAL A 290 -12.34 -3.56 -40.59
CA VAL A 290 -11.72 -2.23 -40.90
C VAL A 290 -10.89 -1.82 -39.67
N CYS A 291 -9.63 -1.36 -39.72
CA CYS A 291 -8.62 -1.25 -40.76
C CYS A 291 -7.24 -1.25 -40.06
N ARG A 292 -6.24 -1.86 -40.69
CA ARG A 292 -4.82 -1.60 -40.42
C ARG A 292 -4.39 -0.44 -41.32
N THR A 293 -4.43 0.79 -40.83
CA THR A 293 -3.76 1.94 -41.48
C THR A 293 -3.28 2.92 -40.41
N ASN A 294 -2.27 3.73 -40.77
CA ASN A 294 -1.58 4.73 -39.93
C ASN A 294 -2.48 5.85 -39.34
N GLU A 295 -3.81 5.74 -39.38
CA GLU A 295 -4.75 6.69 -38.79
C GLU A 295 -4.94 6.49 -37.27
N SER A 296 -4.63 5.29 -36.76
CA SER A 296 -4.78 4.93 -35.34
C SER A 296 -4.03 5.88 -34.41
N ASN A 297 -2.82 6.31 -34.79
CA ASN A 297 -2.04 7.25 -33.99
C ASN A 297 -2.67 8.66 -33.97
N SER A 298 -3.31 9.11 -35.05
CA SER A 298 -3.94 10.44 -35.10
C SER A 298 -5.28 10.52 -34.34
N ILE A 299 -6.01 9.40 -34.27
CA ILE A 299 -7.24 9.26 -33.49
C ILE A 299 -6.91 9.12 -32.01
N ILE A 300 -5.87 8.33 -31.69
CA ILE A 300 -5.33 8.21 -30.33
C ILE A 300 -4.83 9.58 -29.83
N CYS A 301 -4.07 10.34 -30.62
CA CYS A 301 -3.62 11.68 -30.21
C CYS A 301 -4.79 12.67 -30.00
N ARG A 302 -5.85 12.61 -30.83
CA ARG A 302 -7.05 13.44 -30.64
C ARG A 302 -7.89 13.01 -29.44
N LEU A 303 -8.05 11.70 -29.21
CA LEU A 303 -8.72 11.16 -28.03
C LEU A 303 -7.93 11.51 -26.76
N ILE A 304 -6.61 11.35 -26.77
CA ILE A 304 -5.71 11.71 -25.67
C ILE A 304 -5.83 13.21 -25.36
N ARG A 305 -5.72 14.08 -26.37
CA ARG A 305 -5.82 15.53 -26.19
C ARG A 305 -7.20 15.94 -25.66
N SER A 306 -8.29 15.38 -26.23
CA SER A 306 -9.64 15.64 -25.71
C SER A 306 -9.88 15.03 -24.32
N SER A 307 -9.23 13.91 -23.98
CA SER A 307 -9.33 13.28 -22.66
C SER A 307 -8.54 14.04 -21.62
N GLN A 308 -7.45 14.70 -22.01
CA GLN A 308 -6.65 15.56 -21.14
C GLN A 308 -7.40 16.86 -20.84
N GLU A 309 -7.96 17.51 -21.86
CA GLU A 309 -8.85 18.68 -21.70
C GLU A 309 -10.10 18.35 -20.86
N ARG A 310 -10.63 17.11 -20.95
CA ARG A 310 -11.77 16.65 -20.14
C ARG A 310 -11.38 16.23 -18.72
N ALA A 311 -10.22 15.63 -18.51
CA ALA A 311 -9.69 15.31 -17.19
C ALA A 311 -9.40 16.58 -16.39
N GLU A 312 -8.95 17.65 -17.05
CA GLU A 312 -8.80 18.98 -16.47
C GLU A 312 -10.16 19.56 -16.04
N ALA A 313 -11.21 19.47 -16.87
CA ALA A 313 -12.55 19.94 -16.49
C ALA A 313 -13.19 19.15 -15.32
N LEU A 314 -12.92 17.84 -15.22
CA LEU A 314 -13.39 17.02 -14.09
C LEU A 314 -12.64 17.30 -12.81
N PHE A 315 -11.33 17.52 -12.95
CA PHE A 315 -10.49 17.99 -11.88
C PHE A 315 -11.06 19.30 -11.31
N ASP A 316 -11.39 20.28 -12.16
CA ASP A 316 -11.99 21.56 -11.74
C ASP A 316 -13.33 21.38 -11.01
N ARG A 317 -14.17 20.45 -11.48
CA ARG A 317 -15.47 20.16 -10.84
C ARG A 317 -15.31 19.41 -9.51
N ALA A 318 -14.38 18.46 -9.43
CA ALA A 318 -14.06 17.76 -8.19
C ALA A 318 -13.50 18.76 -7.16
N VAL A 319 -12.57 19.62 -7.58
CA VAL A 319 -12.06 20.73 -6.77
C VAL A 319 -13.20 21.58 -6.22
N THR A 320 -14.15 21.99 -7.06
CA THR A 320 -15.32 22.77 -6.63
C THR A 320 -16.16 22.03 -5.57
N LEU A 321 -16.43 20.74 -5.79
CA LEU A 321 -17.21 19.93 -4.83
C LEU A 321 -16.48 19.75 -3.49
N TYR A 322 -15.17 19.51 -3.51
CA TYR A 322 -14.37 19.41 -2.29
C TYR A 322 -14.26 20.76 -1.57
N GLN A 323 -14.17 21.87 -2.30
CA GLN A 323 -14.26 23.22 -1.73
C GLN A 323 -15.61 23.41 -1.01
N ASP A 324 -16.72 23.04 -1.64
CA ASP A 324 -18.05 23.15 -1.01
C ASP A 324 -18.15 22.27 0.25
N LEU A 325 -17.63 21.04 0.21
CA LEU A 325 -17.58 20.13 1.36
C LEU A 325 -16.69 20.68 2.49
N LEU A 326 -15.60 21.38 2.18
CA LEU A 326 -14.77 22.07 3.17
C LEU A 326 -15.52 23.17 3.91
N HIS A 327 -16.66 23.65 3.42
CA HIS A 327 -17.51 24.61 4.14
C HIS A 327 -18.65 23.95 4.92
N GLN A 328 -18.86 22.64 4.77
CA GLN A 328 -19.89 21.89 5.49
C GLN A 328 -19.39 21.36 6.84
N VAL A 329 -20.33 21.11 7.75
CA VAL A 329 -20.07 20.36 8.99
C VAL A 329 -20.15 18.88 8.62
N ILE A 330 -19.02 18.19 8.74
CA ILE A 330 -18.85 16.78 8.39
C ILE A 330 -18.26 16.09 9.61
N GLU A 331 -18.81 14.93 9.96
CA GLU A 331 -18.28 14.09 11.03
C GLU A 331 -16.82 13.68 10.76
N PRO A 332 -16.00 13.39 11.78
CA PRO A 332 -14.58 13.06 11.63
C PRO A 332 -14.30 11.96 10.60
N GLU A 333 -15.12 10.91 10.57
CA GLU A 333 -14.97 9.82 9.61
C GLU A 333 -15.16 10.32 8.16
N GLY A 334 -16.09 11.25 7.95
CA GLY A 334 -16.31 11.86 6.64
C GLY A 334 -15.18 12.80 6.24
N LEU A 335 -14.62 13.56 7.18
CA LEU A 335 -13.43 14.38 6.93
C LEU A 335 -12.23 13.51 6.52
N HIS A 336 -12.02 12.39 7.23
CA HIS A 336 -10.94 11.45 6.93
C HIS A 336 -11.13 10.81 5.56
N ALA A 337 -12.34 10.33 5.24
CA ALA A 337 -12.65 9.78 3.93
C ALA A 337 -12.39 10.79 2.81
N CYS A 338 -12.82 12.05 2.97
CA CYS A 338 -12.55 13.09 1.98
C CYS A 338 -11.05 13.34 1.78
N ALA A 339 -10.28 13.42 2.88
CA ALA A 339 -8.84 13.61 2.83
C ALA A 339 -8.15 12.44 2.10
N VAL A 340 -8.45 11.19 2.47
CA VAL A 340 -7.83 10.00 1.87
C VAL A 340 -8.20 9.86 0.39
N SER A 341 -9.47 10.05 0.03
CA SER A 341 -9.90 9.97 -1.37
C SER A 341 -9.17 10.97 -2.26
N LEU A 342 -8.86 12.17 -1.78
CA LEU A 342 -8.08 13.15 -2.54
C LEU A 342 -6.62 12.71 -2.74
N LEU A 343 -6.04 12.00 -1.78
CA LEU A 343 -4.66 11.51 -1.85
C LEU A 343 -4.50 10.30 -2.80
N GLU A 344 -5.54 9.48 -2.95
CA GLU A 344 -5.54 8.34 -3.87
C GLU A 344 -5.30 8.74 -5.33
N TYR A 345 -5.73 9.94 -5.73
CA TYR A 345 -5.51 10.46 -7.09
C TYR A 345 -4.06 10.81 -7.39
N ARG A 346 -3.19 10.94 -6.37
CA ARG A 346 -1.76 11.32 -6.50
C ARG A 346 -1.54 12.58 -7.37
N ARG A 347 -2.44 13.57 -7.23
CA ARG A 347 -2.40 14.86 -7.93
C ARG A 347 -1.97 15.95 -6.96
N PRO A 348 -0.75 16.52 -7.09
CA PRO A 348 -0.26 17.56 -6.17
C PRO A 348 -1.19 18.78 -6.06
N GLU A 349 -1.94 19.08 -7.12
CA GLU A 349 -2.90 20.19 -7.14
C GLU A 349 -4.13 19.95 -6.25
N LEU A 350 -4.39 18.70 -5.85
CA LEU A 350 -5.45 18.34 -4.89
C LEU A 350 -5.01 18.44 -3.43
N TYR A 351 -3.71 18.48 -3.18
CA TYR A 351 -3.17 18.38 -1.82
C TYR A 351 -3.62 19.53 -0.90
N PRO A 352 -3.71 20.80 -1.35
CA PRO A 352 -4.27 21.87 -0.52
C PRO A 352 -5.70 21.60 -0.02
N TYR A 353 -6.53 20.91 -0.81
CA TYR A 353 -7.90 20.54 -0.41
C TYR A 353 -7.90 19.40 0.60
N ALA A 354 -7.06 18.38 0.39
CA ALA A 354 -6.87 17.28 1.34
C ALA A 354 -6.39 17.82 2.70
N VAL A 355 -5.47 18.78 2.67
CA VAL A 355 -4.98 19.52 3.84
C VAL A 355 -6.10 20.28 4.54
N GLY A 356 -7.05 20.87 3.80
CA GLY A 356 -8.23 21.51 4.39
C GLY A 356 -9.06 20.56 5.28
N PHE A 357 -9.25 19.32 4.85
CA PHE A 357 -9.96 18.30 5.64
C PHE A 357 -9.10 17.79 6.81
N ALA A 358 -7.81 17.55 6.57
CA ALA A 358 -6.87 17.14 7.60
C ALA A 358 -6.71 18.20 8.70
N ARG A 359 -6.76 19.49 8.35
CA ARG A 359 -6.79 20.61 9.31
C ARG A 359 -8.02 20.53 10.23
N LYS A 360 -9.21 20.33 9.65
CA LYS A 360 -10.44 20.18 10.45
C LYS A 360 -10.35 19.00 11.41
N LEU A 361 -9.77 17.88 10.97
CA LEU A 361 -9.49 16.74 11.83
C LEU A 361 -8.49 17.09 12.93
N ALA A 362 -7.38 17.74 12.59
CA ALA A 362 -6.35 18.13 13.55
C ALA A 362 -6.92 18.97 14.71
N LEU A 363 -7.90 19.83 14.41
CA LEU A 363 -8.56 20.69 15.38
C LEU A 363 -9.82 20.08 16.01
N HIS A 364 -10.23 18.88 15.59
CA HIS A 364 -11.44 18.25 16.08
C HIS A 364 -11.26 17.76 17.54
N PRO A 365 -12.27 17.93 18.43
CA PRO A 365 -12.16 17.53 19.83
C PRO A 365 -11.70 16.08 20.06
N VAL A 366 -12.08 15.16 19.18
CA VAL A 366 -11.64 13.74 19.23
C VAL A 366 -10.12 13.62 19.07
N CYS A 367 -9.51 14.40 18.18
CA CYS A 367 -8.07 14.37 17.94
C CYS A 367 -7.30 15.15 19.00
N THR A 368 -7.85 16.26 19.49
CA THR A 368 -7.18 17.12 20.50
C THR A 368 -7.27 16.51 21.90
N ALA A 369 -8.26 15.65 22.17
CA ALA A 369 -8.37 14.91 23.42
C ALA A 369 -7.17 13.98 23.68
N GLU A 370 -6.44 13.57 22.63
CA GLU A 370 -5.25 12.72 22.79
C GLU A 370 -4.10 13.41 23.52
N PHE A 371 -4.07 14.75 23.59
CA PHE A 371 -3.07 15.46 24.41
C PHE A 371 -3.18 15.15 25.91
N ALA A 372 -4.36 14.73 26.38
CA ALA A 372 -4.56 14.29 27.76
C ALA A 372 -4.07 12.86 28.01
N THR A 373 -4.10 11.99 26.99
CA THR A 373 -3.96 10.54 27.17
C THR A 373 -2.70 9.95 26.55
N LYS A 374 -2.10 10.63 25.58
CA LYS A 374 -0.90 10.20 24.86
C LYS A 374 0.27 11.14 25.12
N SER A 375 1.42 10.54 25.43
CA SER A 375 2.66 11.28 25.68
C SER A 375 3.34 11.72 24.38
N PRO A 376 4.35 12.62 24.44
CA PRO A 376 5.15 12.97 23.25
C PRO A 376 5.90 11.78 22.61
N PHE A 377 5.92 10.62 23.26
CA PHE A 377 6.52 9.38 22.74
C PHE A 377 5.52 8.53 21.93
N GLN A 378 4.31 9.04 21.73
CA GLN A 378 3.23 8.38 20.99
C GLN A 378 2.73 9.27 19.87
N GLU A 379 2.18 8.65 18.84
CA GLU A 379 1.56 9.37 17.75
C GLU A 379 0.26 10.00 18.25
N ARG A 380 0.14 11.33 18.10
CA ARG A 380 -1.05 12.09 18.45
C ARG A 380 -1.75 12.55 17.18
N ALA A 381 -3.05 12.24 17.04
CA ALA A 381 -3.82 12.46 15.82
C ALA A 381 -3.74 13.91 15.32
N THR A 382 -3.79 14.88 16.24
CA THR A 382 -3.59 16.30 15.92
C THR A 382 -2.25 16.55 15.22
N GLN A 383 -1.15 16.07 15.81
CA GLN A 383 0.19 16.22 15.22
C GLN A 383 0.35 15.42 13.93
N TYR A 384 -0.19 14.21 13.86
CA TYR A 384 -0.16 13.38 12.66
C TYR A 384 -0.82 14.10 11.46
N HIS A 385 -1.98 14.70 11.66
CA HIS A 385 -2.67 15.44 10.60
C HIS A 385 -1.91 16.70 10.20
N TYR A 386 -1.33 17.44 11.15
CA TYR A 386 -0.44 18.54 10.83
C TYR A 386 0.81 18.09 10.05
N ALA A 387 1.47 17.02 10.49
CA ALA A 387 2.70 16.50 9.90
C ALA A 387 2.47 16.05 8.45
N THR A 388 1.43 15.24 8.24
CA THR A 388 1.02 14.77 6.92
C THR A 388 0.69 15.95 6.00
N SER A 389 -0.04 16.94 6.50
CA SER A 389 -0.41 18.13 5.73
C SER A 389 0.80 18.95 5.31
N LEU A 390 1.76 19.16 6.22
CA LEU A 390 3.00 19.89 5.94
C LEU A 390 3.81 19.18 4.87
N VAL A 391 3.96 17.85 4.96
CA VAL A 391 4.66 17.07 3.92
C VAL A 391 3.97 17.24 2.55
N LEU A 392 2.64 17.12 2.49
CA LEU A 392 1.88 17.26 1.24
C LEU A 392 2.00 18.67 0.63
N LEU A 393 1.89 19.72 1.44
CA LEU A 393 2.07 21.10 0.98
C LEU A 393 3.48 21.33 0.42
N LYS A 394 4.51 20.85 1.12
CA LYS A 394 5.91 20.95 0.68
C LYS A 394 6.17 20.16 -0.61
N GLN A 395 5.63 18.93 -0.72
CA GLN A 395 5.72 18.11 -1.93
C GLN A 395 5.05 18.76 -3.15
N SER A 396 3.94 19.47 -2.93
CA SER A 396 3.20 20.16 -3.99
C SER A 396 3.71 21.59 -4.28
N GLY A 397 4.78 22.02 -3.62
CA GLY A 397 5.39 23.34 -3.83
C GLY A 397 4.68 24.51 -3.14
N HIS A 398 3.68 24.24 -2.29
CA HIS A 398 2.92 25.26 -1.56
C HIS A 398 3.61 25.66 -0.24
N TRP A 399 4.85 26.15 -0.32
CA TRP A 399 5.68 26.48 0.85
C TRP A 399 5.08 27.58 1.73
N ASP A 400 4.51 28.64 1.13
CA ASP A 400 3.85 29.72 1.90
C ASP A 400 2.69 29.20 2.75
N LEU A 401 1.91 28.25 2.22
CA LEU A 401 0.84 27.60 2.98
C LEU A 401 1.40 26.66 4.04
N ALA A 402 2.51 25.96 3.75
CA ALA A 402 3.17 25.11 4.74
C ALA A 402 3.70 25.93 5.92
N GLU A 403 4.26 27.12 5.67
CA GLU A 403 4.70 28.05 6.72
C GLU A 403 3.54 28.52 7.59
N GLN A 404 2.44 28.95 6.98
CA GLN A 404 1.23 29.32 7.72
C GLN A 404 0.72 28.17 8.60
N PHE A 405 0.70 26.96 8.04
CA PHE A 405 0.22 25.76 8.74
C PHE A 405 1.14 25.33 9.88
N PHE A 406 2.45 25.48 9.68
CA PHE A 406 3.46 25.25 10.69
C PHE A 406 3.33 26.24 11.85
N GLU A 407 3.16 27.53 11.55
CA GLU A 407 2.93 28.55 12.57
C GLU A 407 1.62 28.31 13.35
N GLU A 408 0.55 27.89 12.67
CA GLU A 408 -0.71 27.51 13.31
C GLU A 408 -0.50 26.36 14.29
N ALA A 409 0.21 25.31 13.87
CA ALA A 409 0.53 24.16 14.72
C ALA A 409 1.35 24.58 15.95
N GLN A 410 2.37 25.43 15.78
CA GLN A 410 3.20 25.91 16.90
C GLN A 410 2.45 26.83 17.87
N LYS A 411 1.50 27.62 17.37
CA LYS A 411 0.67 28.55 18.17
C LYS A 411 -0.56 27.87 18.77
N TYR A 412 -0.84 26.62 18.41
CA TYR A 412 -1.98 25.89 18.95
C TYR A 412 -1.86 25.71 20.46
N GLU A 413 -2.88 26.18 21.19
CA GLU A 413 -2.94 26.10 22.64
C GLU A 413 -4.02 25.11 23.08
N TRP A 414 -3.65 24.18 23.96
CA TRP A 414 -4.55 23.22 24.60
C TRP A 414 -4.32 23.27 26.10
N ASN A 415 -5.37 23.58 26.88
CA ASN A 415 -5.28 23.78 28.33
C ASN A 415 -4.16 24.76 28.77
N SER A 416 -3.96 25.85 28.00
CA SER A 416 -2.90 26.86 28.22
C SER A 416 -1.46 26.35 27.99
N GLU A 417 -1.30 25.17 27.38
CA GLU A 417 -0.01 24.64 26.96
C GLU A 417 0.08 24.57 25.43
N ARG A 418 1.31 24.50 24.91
CA ARG A 418 1.59 24.30 23.48
C ARG A 418 2.11 22.89 23.27
N PRO A 419 1.24 21.93 22.94
CA PRO A 419 1.62 20.51 22.95
C PRO A 419 2.44 20.10 21.73
N ILE A 420 2.48 20.91 20.67
CA ILE A 420 3.25 20.66 19.44
C ILE A 420 4.60 21.36 19.57
N GLY A 421 5.65 20.57 19.81
CA GLY A 421 7.00 21.05 20.11
C GLY A 421 7.92 21.27 18.92
N TRP A 422 7.42 21.23 17.68
CA TRP A 422 8.27 21.35 16.50
C TRP A 422 9.00 22.70 16.48
N THR A 423 10.29 22.66 16.17
CA THR A 423 11.18 23.84 16.17
C THR A 423 11.56 24.30 14.77
N SER A 424 11.35 23.45 13.76
CA SER A 424 11.66 23.74 12.36
C SER A 424 10.57 23.16 11.44
N ILE A 425 10.21 23.90 10.40
CA ILE A 425 9.28 23.42 9.36
C ILE A 425 9.83 22.20 8.61
N LEU A 426 11.15 22.03 8.61
CA LEU A 426 11.82 20.88 8.01
C LEU A 426 11.80 19.65 8.92
N GLN A 427 11.51 19.77 10.23
CA GLN A 427 11.45 18.64 11.16
C GLN A 427 10.08 18.58 11.82
N THR A 428 9.16 17.85 11.18
CA THR A 428 7.74 17.82 11.56
C THR A 428 7.18 16.40 11.75
N PRO A 429 7.89 15.50 12.48
CA PRO A 429 7.43 14.14 12.70
C PRO A 429 6.15 14.10 13.57
N ALA A 430 5.32 13.08 13.37
CA ALA A 430 4.10 12.89 14.17
C ALA A 430 4.41 12.57 15.64
N ILE A 431 5.52 11.88 15.92
CA ILE A 431 6.08 11.65 17.25
C ILE A 431 7.28 12.57 17.42
N PHE A 432 7.16 13.59 18.27
CA PHE A 432 8.23 14.55 18.51
C PHE A 432 8.62 14.55 19.98
N ILE A 433 9.81 14.03 20.28
CA ILE A 433 10.36 13.98 21.62
C ILE A 433 11.06 15.31 21.92
N PRO A 434 10.60 16.06 22.95
CA PRO A 434 11.27 17.28 23.38
C PRO A 434 12.63 16.97 24.02
N ASP A 435 13.51 17.96 24.07
CA ASP A 435 14.85 17.93 24.70
C ASP A 435 15.91 17.03 24.03
N LEU A 436 15.61 16.47 22.87
CA LEU A 436 16.66 16.04 21.96
C LEU A 436 17.37 17.27 21.39
N ARG A 437 18.69 17.19 21.21
CA ARG A 437 19.44 18.29 20.60
C ARG A 437 18.87 18.60 19.20
N PRO A 438 18.88 19.86 18.76
CA PRO A 438 18.36 20.23 17.44
C PRO A 438 19.00 19.40 16.31
N PRO A 439 18.24 19.10 15.24
CA PRO A 439 18.75 18.32 14.14
C PRO A 439 19.87 19.07 13.43
N GLN A 440 20.90 18.33 13.03
CA GLN A 440 21.86 18.74 12.01
C GLN A 440 21.46 18.09 10.69
N VAL A 441 21.73 18.76 9.57
CA VAL A 441 21.44 18.19 8.25
C VAL A 441 22.20 16.87 8.04
N TRP A 442 23.46 16.85 8.46
CA TRP A 442 24.34 15.68 8.38
C TRP A 442 25.03 15.44 9.72
N TRP A 443 25.12 14.18 10.12
CA TRP A 443 25.61 13.70 11.41
C TRP A 443 26.85 12.81 11.28
N ASP A 444 27.32 12.51 10.07
CA ASP A 444 28.37 11.53 9.80
C ASP A 444 29.71 11.80 10.50
N SER A 445 29.99 13.05 10.87
CA SER A 445 31.20 13.44 11.59
C SER A 445 31.14 13.29 13.12
N GLN A 446 30.02 12.80 13.67
CA GLN A 446 29.81 12.73 15.12
C GLN A 446 30.47 11.46 15.69
N GLU A 447 31.42 11.64 16.61
CA GLU A 447 32.20 10.54 17.22
C GLU A 447 31.35 9.54 18.02
N GLU A 448 30.17 9.95 18.48
CA GLU A 448 29.24 9.11 19.23
C GLU A 448 28.48 8.07 18.37
N LEU A 449 28.65 8.10 17.04
CA LEU A 449 27.99 7.19 16.10
C LEU A 449 28.82 5.92 15.84
N SER A 450 29.01 5.11 16.87
CA SER A 450 29.80 3.86 16.78
C SER A 450 29.32 2.89 15.69
N MET A 451 28.05 2.95 15.28
CA MET A 451 27.53 2.13 14.18
C MET A 451 28.19 2.44 12.83
N ASN A 452 28.67 3.67 12.62
CA ASN A 452 29.36 4.05 11.38
C ASN A 452 30.67 3.27 11.23
N GLU A 453 31.46 3.17 12.31
CA GLU A 453 32.68 2.35 12.32
C GLU A 453 32.38 0.88 12.07
N VAL A 454 31.34 0.35 12.73
CA VAL A 454 30.92 -1.05 12.56
C VAL A 454 30.48 -1.33 11.12
N LEU A 455 29.79 -0.40 10.46
CA LEU A 455 29.44 -0.53 9.05
C LEU A 455 30.68 -0.59 8.15
N LEU A 456 31.64 0.32 8.34
CA LEU A 456 32.88 0.37 7.57
C LEU A 456 33.71 -0.92 7.74
N GLU A 457 33.91 -1.38 8.97
CA GLU A 457 34.62 -2.62 9.28
C GLU A 457 33.98 -3.86 8.65
N ASN A 458 32.67 -3.83 8.44
CA ASN A 458 31.89 -4.95 7.93
C ASN A 458 31.51 -4.84 6.45
N ARG A 459 31.90 -3.76 5.76
CA ARG A 459 31.61 -3.51 4.34
C ARG A 459 31.88 -4.72 3.46
N ALA A 460 33.08 -5.30 3.56
CA ALA A 460 33.48 -6.44 2.74
C ALA A 460 32.59 -7.69 2.97
N VAL A 461 32.07 -7.87 4.19
CA VAL A 461 31.14 -8.97 4.50
C VAL A 461 29.77 -8.69 3.92
N ILE A 462 29.27 -7.46 4.06
CA ILE A 462 27.99 -7.00 3.53
C ILE A 462 27.95 -7.16 2.01
N GLU A 463 28.94 -6.61 1.30
CA GLU A 463 29.02 -6.70 -0.16
C GLU A 463 29.13 -8.15 -0.65
N ARG A 464 29.85 -9.00 0.07
CA ARG A 464 29.99 -10.42 -0.30
C ARG A 464 28.67 -11.18 -0.17
N GLU A 465 27.94 -10.98 0.93
CA GLU A 465 26.61 -11.61 1.11
C GLU A 465 25.60 -11.06 0.10
N LEU A 466 25.63 -9.75 -0.17
CA LEU A 466 24.82 -9.14 -1.23
C LEU A 466 25.14 -9.75 -2.60
N ARG A 467 26.42 -9.80 -3.02
CA ARG A 467 26.78 -10.39 -4.32
C ARG A 467 26.43 -11.87 -4.41
N ALA A 468 26.48 -12.60 -3.29
CA ALA A 468 26.06 -14.00 -3.24
C ALA A 468 24.54 -14.14 -3.45
N SER A 469 23.74 -13.30 -2.80
CA SER A 469 22.28 -13.30 -2.96
C SER A 469 21.85 -12.98 -4.39
N LEU A 470 22.58 -12.10 -5.08
CA LEU A 470 22.33 -11.76 -6.49
C LEU A 470 22.60 -12.91 -7.48
N ARG A 471 23.40 -13.93 -7.11
CA ARG A 471 23.67 -15.11 -7.96
C ARG A 471 22.72 -16.29 -7.72
N GLY A 472 21.95 -16.26 -6.64
CA GLY A 472 21.08 -17.36 -6.19
C GLY A 472 19.64 -17.26 -6.71
N VAL A 473 18.74 -18.03 -6.08
CA VAL A 473 17.29 -17.92 -6.28
C VAL A 473 16.87 -16.48 -5.95
N ARG A 474 16.26 -15.80 -6.91
CA ARG A 474 15.90 -14.38 -6.80
C ARG A 474 14.72 -14.24 -5.83
N TRP A 475 14.98 -13.74 -4.62
CA TRP A 475 13.94 -13.40 -3.66
C TRP A 475 13.15 -12.18 -4.16
N THR A 476 11.83 -12.21 -3.99
CA THR A 476 10.99 -11.04 -4.28
C THR A 476 11.22 -10.01 -3.18
N MET A 477 11.84 -8.89 -3.54
CA MET A 477 11.99 -7.75 -2.62
C MET A 477 10.66 -7.05 -2.40
N GLN A 478 10.48 -6.50 -1.20
CA GLN A 478 9.31 -5.72 -0.84
C GLN A 478 9.51 -4.27 -1.31
N ASP A 479 8.49 -3.67 -1.92
CA ASP A 479 8.53 -2.24 -2.23
C ASP A 479 8.49 -1.43 -0.92
N VAL A 480 9.33 -0.40 -0.84
CA VAL A 480 9.38 0.52 0.30
C VAL A 480 8.37 1.63 0.05
N GLN A 481 7.42 1.78 0.98
CA GLN A 481 6.47 2.90 1.02
C GLN A 481 6.03 3.37 -0.39
N PRO A 482 5.26 2.55 -1.15
CA PRO A 482 5.02 2.75 -2.59
C PRO A 482 4.24 4.05 -2.92
N MET A 483 3.70 4.73 -1.91
CA MET A 483 3.11 6.07 -2.04
C MET A 483 4.15 7.18 -2.17
N LEU A 484 5.39 6.95 -1.72
CA LEU A 484 6.49 7.92 -1.75
C LEU A 484 7.37 7.82 -2.99
N THR A 485 7.21 6.77 -3.80
CA THR A 485 8.02 6.56 -5.00
C THR A 485 7.26 7.04 -6.24
N ASP A 486 7.87 7.96 -7.00
CA ASP A 486 7.31 8.40 -8.27
C ASP A 486 7.25 7.23 -9.28
N PRO A 487 6.26 7.22 -10.18
CA PRO A 487 6.24 6.28 -11.30
C PRO A 487 7.51 6.42 -12.15
N GLY A 488 8.25 5.33 -12.36
CA GLY A 488 9.45 5.34 -13.21
C GLY A 488 10.62 4.54 -12.67
N GLY A 489 10.63 4.26 -11.36
CA GLY A 489 11.60 3.37 -10.72
C GLY A 489 10.98 2.55 -9.59
N LYS A 490 11.79 1.69 -8.99
CA LYS A 490 11.44 0.88 -7.83
C LYS A 490 12.37 1.20 -6.68
N TRP A 491 11.80 1.39 -5.51
CA TRP A 491 12.50 1.48 -4.24
C TRP A 491 12.11 0.26 -3.41
N GLN A 492 13.06 -0.64 -3.16
CA GLN A 492 12.78 -1.95 -2.59
C GLN A 492 13.74 -2.32 -1.47
N GLN A 493 13.34 -3.24 -0.59
CA GLN A 493 14.12 -3.60 0.59
C GLN A 493 14.22 -5.09 0.90
N TYR A 494 15.33 -5.45 1.56
CA TYR A 494 15.44 -6.57 2.49
C TYR A 494 15.65 -6.02 3.91
N GLN A 495 14.61 -6.03 4.73
CA GLN A 495 14.76 -5.71 6.15
C GLN A 495 15.43 -6.87 6.86
N LEU A 496 16.58 -6.62 7.49
CA LEU A 496 17.35 -7.59 8.27
C LEU A 496 17.10 -7.47 9.77
N TYR A 497 16.58 -6.34 10.23
CA TYR A 497 16.20 -6.14 11.63
C TYR A 497 15.17 -5.02 11.70
N THR A 498 14.06 -5.25 12.39
CA THR A 498 13.00 -4.26 12.66
C THR A 498 12.15 -4.79 13.81
N GLU A 499 11.34 -3.96 14.45
CA GLU A 499 10.45 -4.38 15.56
C GLU A 499 11.22 -5.10 16.68
N ARG A 500 12.47 -4.67 16.90
CA ARG A 500 13.40 -5.26 17.87
C ARG A 500 13.78 -6.73 17.59
N ALA A 501 13.47 -7.26 16.41
CA ALA A 501 13.68 -8.66 16.04
C ALA A 501 14.42 -8.83 14.69
N PRO A 502 15.23 -9.90 14.53
CA PRO A 502 15.69 -10.32 13.21
C PRO A 502 14.51 -10.80 12.37
N THR A 503 14.62 -10.67 11.04
CA THR A 503 13.63 -11.13 10.07
C THR A 503 14.06 -12.46 9.44
N ALA A 504 13.23 -13.00 8.54
CA ALA A 504 13.60 -14.17 7.75
C ALA A 504 14.85 -13.94 6.87
N PHE A 505 15.10 -12.71 6.43
CA PHE A 505 16.26 -12.38 5.58
C PHE A 505 17.58 -12.38 6.36
N SER A 506 17.51 -12.17 7.68
CA SER A 506 18.68 -12.05 8.54
C SER A 506 19.55 -13.29 8.49
N ASP A 507 18.95 -14.46 8.72
CA ASP A 507 19.69 -15.73 8.79
C ASP A 507 19.81 -16.42 7.41
N SER A 508 18.89 -16.14 6.48
CA SER A 508 18.86 -16.83 5.18
C SER A 508 19.72 -16.16 4.10
N ILE A 509 19.77 -14.83 4.07
CA ILE A 509 20.46 -14.07 3.00
C ILE A 509 21.70 -13.37 3.54
N PHE A 510 21.61 -12.78 4.74
CA PHE A 510 22.66 -11.95 5.34
C PHE A 510 23.12 -12.43 6.73
N PRO A 511 23.43 -13.72 6.95
CA PRO A 511 23.64 -14.28 8.29
C PRO A 511 24.82 -13.66 9.04
N LYS A 512 25.92 -13.35 8.36
CA LYS A 512 27.09 -12.75 9.01
C LYS A 512 26.89 -11.27 9.24
N THR A 513 26.34 -10.56 8.25
CA THR A 513 26.00 -9.14 8.35
C THR A 513 25.05 -8.90 9.52
N SER A 514 23.91 -9.60 9.52
CA SER A 514 22.87 -9.44 10.54
C SER A 514 23.41 -9.71 11.95
N ARG A 515 24.14 -10.81 12.14
CA ARG A 515 24.72 -11.14 13.46
C ARG A 515 25.65 -10.05 13.99
N ARG A 516 26.47 -9.45 13.11
CA ARG A 516 27.46 -8.44 13.50
C ARG A 516 26.80 -7.09 13.77
N LEU A 517 25.93 -6.63 12.87
CA LEU A 517 25.27 -5.33 12.99
C LEU A 517 24.24 -5.33 14.13
N ILE A 518 23.40 -6.36 14.25
CA ILE A 518 22.40 -6.46 15.35
C ILE A 518 23.07 -6.46 16.72
N LYS A 519 24.24 -7.13 16.84
CA LYS A 519 25.00 -7.15 18.09
C LYS A 519 25.53 -5.75 18.45
N ALA A 520 25.77 -4.88 17.47
CA ALA A 520 26.31 -3.54 17.67
C ALA A 520 25.25 -2.46 17.91
N LEU A 521 23.96 -2.78 17.75
CA LEU A 521 22.89 -1.79 17.91
C LEU A 521 22.92 -1.15 19.32
N PRO A 522 22.97 0.19 19.43
CA PRO A 522 23.22 0.88 20.69
C PRO A 522 22.12 0.72 21.74
N GLY A 523 20.85 0.70 21.32
CA GLY A 523 19.69 0.48 22.19
C GLY A 523 19.69 -0.93 22.81
N ARG A 524 20.31 -1.90 22.12
CA ARG A 524 20.44 -3.29 22.56
C ARG A 524 21.72 -3.58 23.34
N THR A 525 22.86 -2.98 22.98
CA THR A 525 24.17 -3.24 23.61
C THR A 525 24.26 -2.77 25.06
N ARG A 526 23.39 -1.85 25.48
CA ARG A 526 23.25 -1.46 26.90
C ARG A 526 22.44 -2.46 27.73
N ALA A 527 21.95 -3.55 27.13
CA ALA A 527 21.24 -4.57 27.89
C ALA A 527 22.20 -5.39 28.77
N THR A 528 22.08 -5.27 30.08
CA THR A 528 22.75 -6.13 31.07
C THR A 528 21.78 -7.22 31.54
N LYS A 529 22.24 -8.20 32.34
CA LYS A 529 21.34 -9.21 32.94
C LYS A 529 20.18 -8.60 33.76
N SER A 530 20.30 -7.33 34.19
CA SER A 530 19.28 -6.57 34.93
C SER A 530 18.63 -5.43 34.13
N PHE A 531 19.08 -5.15 32.90
CA PHE A 531 18.62 -4.01 32.08
C PHE A 531 18.19 -4.51 30.70
N GLN A 532 16.88 -4.45 30.38
CA GLN A 532 16.35 -4.81 29.06
C GLN A 532 16.50 -3.66 28.05
N GLY A 533 17.72 -3.16 27.81
CA GLY A 533 17.96 -2.05 26.88
C GLY A 533 17.14 -0.79 27.19
N LEU A 534 17.19 0.20 26.30
CA LEU A 534 16.35 1.39 26.39
C LEU A 534 15.00 1.16 25.68
N PRO A 535 13.91 1.81 26.13
CA PRO A 535 12.61 1.65 25.48
C PRO A 535 12.63 2.09 24.02
N TYR A 536 12.03 1.31 23.13
CA TYR A 536 11.83 1.73 21.74
C TYR A 536 10.65 2.70 21.67
N VAL A 537 10.79 3.76 20.87
CA VAL A 537 9.71 4.73 20.65
C VAL A 537 8.82 4.25 19.53
N SER A 538 9.39 3.92 18.38
CA SER A 538 8.69 3.35 17.22
C SER A 538 9.18 1.93 16.88
N TYR A 539 8.45 1.25 16.01
CA TYR A 539 8.82 -0.11 15.55
C TYR A 539 10.18 -0.15 14.83
N ASN A 540 10.58 0.95 14.19
CA ASN A 540 11.83 1.10 13.46
C ASN A 540 12.86 1.95 14.20
N ASN A 541 12.75 2.09 15.54
CA ASN A 541 13.69 2.90 16.32
C ASN A 541 15.15 2.47 16.13
N GLU A 542 15.34 1.16 15.93
CA GLU A 542 16.56 0.60 15.34
C GLU A 542 16.15 -0.35 14.21
N GLU A 543 16.83 -0.23 13.07
CA GLU A 543 16.49 -0.96 11.86
C GLU A 543 17.76 -1.25 11.06
N ILE A 544 17.82 -2.38 10.38
CA ILE A 544 18.90 -2.69 9.42
C ILE A 544 18.26 -3.17 8.15
N THR A 545 18.50 -2.47 7.04
CA THR A 545 17.81 -2.73 5.77
C THR A 545 18.77 -2.63 4.59
N ILE A 546 18.74 -3.61 3.69
CA ILE A 546 19.39 -3.50 2.38
C ILE A 546 18.39 -2.92 1.40
N ILE A 547 18.72 -1.79 0.80
CA ILE A 547 17.89 -1.08 -0.17
C ILE A 547 18.39 -1.32 -1.58
N ARG A 548 17.44 -1.50 -2.50
CA ARG A 548 17.64 -1.49 -3.94
C ARG A 548 16.89 -0.32 -4.54
N MET A 549 17.55 0.42 -5.42
CA MET A 549 16.91 1.41 -6.29
C MET A 549 17.20 1.05 -7.75
N THR A 550 16.18 1.08 -8.60
CA THR A 550 16.39 0.96 -10.06
C THR A 550 16.65 2.34 -10.69
N PRO A 551 17.27 2.40 -11.88
CA PRO A 551 17.36 3.64 -12.65
C PRO A 551 16.01 4.37 -12.75
N GLY A 552 16.03 5.69 -12.54
CA GLY A 552 14.84 6.53 -12.59
C GLY A 552 14.01 6.57 -11.30
N THR A 553 14.40 5.86 -10.24
CA THR A 553 13.73 5.95 -8.93
C THR A 553 13.84 7.36 -8.37
N LYS A 554 12.70 7.95 -8.01
CA LYS A 554 12.61 9.19 -7.23
C LYS A 554 11.71 8.94 -6.04
N VAL A 555 12.21 9.22 -4.85
CA VAL A 555 11.44 9.18 -3.61
C VAL A 555 11.16 10.62 -3.22
N VAL A 556 9.88 10.99 -3.17
CA VAL A 556 9.45 12.38 -2.92
C VAL A 556 9.85 12.85 -1.52
N ARG A 557 9.92 14.16 -1.32
CA ARG A 557 10.25 14.77 -0.02
C ARG A 557 9.30 14.28 1.07
N HIS A 558 9.82 13.70 2.14
CA HIS A 558 9.06 13.23 3.29
C HIS A 558 9.92 13.29 4.55
N ASN A 559 9.35 12.98 5.71
CA ASN A 559 10.12 12.78 6.94
C ASN A 559 9.66 11.49 7.64
N GLY A 560 10.53 10.97 8.49
CA GLY A 560 10.29 9.84 9.34
C GLY A 560 9.26 10.19 10.43
N GLY A 561 8.55 9.18 10.93
CA GLY A 561 7.48 9.39 11.90
C GLY A 561 7.94 9.83 13.30
N SER A 562 9.25 9.82 13.58
CA SER A 562 9.81 10.14 14.90
C SER A 562 11.21 10.73 14.82
N ASN A 563 11.54 11.69 15.69
CA ASN A 563 12.91 12.20 15.91
C ASN A 563 13.75 11.32 16.86
N ALA A 564 13.25 10.13 17.24
CA ALA A 564 13.90 9.23 18.18
C ALA A 564 15.08 8.42 17.61
N ARG A 565 15.42 8.61 16.33
CA ARG A 565 16.47 7.86 15.64
C ARG A 565 17.28 8.73 14.67
N LEU A 566 18.47 8.24 14.33
CA LEU A 566 19.27 8.70 13.21
C LEU A 566 19.37 7.58 12.17
N THR A 567 19.62 7.95 10.93
CA THR A 567 19.69 7.05 9.79
C THR A 567 21.05 7.15 9.11
N SER A 568 21.81 6.05 9.14
CA SER A 568 23.08 5.91 8.44
C SER A 568 22.92 5.10 7.15
N ILE A 569 23.48 5.60 6.05
CA ILE A 569 23.51 4.96 4.73
C ILE A 569 24.95 4.65 4.36
N MET A 570 25.22 3.43 3.87
CA MET A 570 26.49 3.11 3.22
C MET A 570 26.23 2.53 1.82
N GLY A 571 26.73 3.22 0.79
CA GLY A 571 26.63 2.77 -0.60
C GLY A 571 27.42 1.47 -0.83
N LEU A 572 26.88 0.53 -1.61
CA LEU A 572 27.50 -0.79 -1.85
C LEU A 572 27.80 -1.01 -3.33
N ILE A 573 26.78 -1.01 -4.20
CA ILE A 573 26.90 -1.34 -5.63
C ILE A 573 26.12 -0.30 -6.45
N GLY A 574 26.62 0.06 -7.63
CA GLY A 574 25.89 0.92 -8.59
C GLY A 574 25.52 2.30 -8.02
N CYS A 575 26.47 2.96 -7.35
CA CYS A 575 26.20 4.21 -6.62
C CYS A 575 26.30 5.47 -7.47
N GLU A 576 26.82 5.37 -8.71
CA GLU A 576 26.96 6.51 -9.61
C GLU A 576 25.61 7.16 -9.93
N GLY A 577 25.51 8.47 -9.70
CA GLY A 577 24.30 9.23 -9.98
C GLY A 577 23.15 8.93 -9.01
N VAL A 578 23.45 8.52 -7.78
CA VAL A 578 22.45 8.27 -6.74
C VAL A 578 22.59 9.30 -5.62
N TRP A 579 21.51 10.01 -5.32
CA TRP A 579 21.49 11.16 -4.43
C TRP A 579 20.53 10.96 -3.27
N VAL A 580 20.92 11.47 -2.11
CA VAL A 580 20.06 11.67 -0.95
C VAL A 580 20.06 13.15 -0.60
N GLY A 581 18.88 13.74 -0.43
CA GLY A 581 18.73 15.10 0.09
C GLY A 581 18.19 15.10 1.51
N CYS A 582 18.66 16.01 2.35
CA CYS A 582 18.20 16.24 3.72
C CYS A 582 18.11 17.75 3.96
N GLY A 583 16.95 18.25 4.38
CA GLY A 583 16.67 19.68 4.45
C GLY A 583 16.84 20.35 3.07
N ASP A 584 17.79 21.27 3.02
CA ASP A 584 18.16 22.06 1.83
C ASP A 584 19.49 21.61 1.17
N ASP A 585 20.12 20.56 1.71
CA ASP A 585 21.39 20.04 1.19
C ASP A 585 21.20 18.66 0.55
N GLU A 586 22.10 18.29 -0.38
CA GLU A 586 22.10 16.99 -1.04
C GLU A 586 23.51 16.40 -1.13
N ARG A 587 23.61 15.08 -1.02
CA ARG A 587 24.87 14.33 -1.15
C ARG A 587 24.68 13.14 -2.08
N GLU A 588 25.69 12.91 -2.90
CA GLU A 588 25.77 11.68 -3.70
C GLU A 588 26.15 10.52 -2.77
N ILE A 589 25.40 9.42 -2.83
CA ILE A 589 25.73 8.18 -2.14
C ILE A 589 26.91 7.55 -2.87
N LYS A 590 28.03 7.35 -2.17
CA LYS A 590 29.25 6.76 -2.75
C LYS A 590 29.58 5.40 -2.17
N PRO A 591 30.29 4.53 -2.93
CA PRO A 591 30.62 3.18 -2.46
C PRO A 591 31.52 3.19 -1.22
N GLY A 592 30.97 2.74 -0.09
CA GLY A 592 31.65 2.65 1.21
C GLY A 592 31.94 3.98 1.90
N GLU A 593 31.34 5.08 1.44
CA GLU A 593 31.19 6.28 2.26
C GLU A 593 29.91 6.15 3.09
N ILE A 594 29.92 6.73 4.28
CA ILE A 594 28.74 6.77 5.16
C ILE A 594 28.17 8.17 5.20
N ILE A 595 26.85 8.25 5.01
CA ILE A 595 26.07 9.47 5.22
C ILE A 595 25.12 9.18 6.38
N THR A 596 25.18 9.98 7.44
CA THR A 596 24.22 9.90 8.55
C THR A 596 23.40 11.17 8.58
N PHE A 597 22.09 11.07 8.76
CA PHE A 597 21.18 12.19 8.93
C PHE A 597 20.05 11.83 9.89
N ASP A 598 19.33 12.84 10.36
CA ASP A 598 18.09 12.66 11.12
C ASP A 598 16.94 12.53 10.13
N ASP A 599 16.35 11.33 10.00
CA ASP A 599 15.27 11.10 9.04
C ASP A 599 13.96 11.79 9.43
N SER A 600 13.82 12.31 10.65
CA SER A 600 12.70 13.21 10.99
C SER A 600 12.79 14.58 10.34
N VAL A 601 13.95 14.94 9.77
CA VAL A 601 14.11 16.07 8.86
C VAL A 601 13.65 15.66 7.46
N ASP A 602 12.99 16.58 6.77
CA ASP A 602 12.57 16.40 5.38
C ASP A 602 13.72 15.92 4.50
N HIS A 603 13.53 14.79 3.85
CA HIS A 603 14.54 14.14 3.03
C HIS A 603 13.90 13.48 1.80
N TRP A 604 14.73 13.16 0.81
CA TRP A 604 14.31 12.57 -0.46
C TRP A 604 15.46 11.76 -1.10
N TYR A 605 15.14 10.93 -2.10
CA TYR A 605 16.14 10.17 -2.86
C TYR A 605 15.95 10.31 -4.37
N ARG A 606 17.03 10.29 -5.14
CA ARG A 606 17.00 10.31 -6.61
C ARG A 606 18.04 9.37 -7.19
N HIS A 607 17.67 8.63 -8.22
CA HIS A 607 18.57 7.75 -8.97
C HIS A 607 18.60 8.14 -10.45
N ASP A 608 19.63 8.90 -10.83
CA ASP A 608 19.91 9.34 -12.20
C ASP A 608 20.88 8.41 -12.94
N GLY A 609 21.54 7.50 -12.22
CA GLY A 609 22.39 6.46 -12.79
C GLY A 609 21.66 5.45 -13.68
N VAL A 610 22.43 4.64 -14.41
CA VAL A 610 21.92 3.69 -15.42
C VAL A 610 21.91 2.22 -14.97
N GLU A 611 22.61 1.91 -13.89
CA GLU A 611 22.69 0.57 -13.30
C GLU A 611 21.83 0.45 -12.04
N GLU A 612 21.56 -0.77 -11.57
CA GLU A 612 20.88 -0.95 -10.29
C GLU A 612 21.77 -0.53 -9.11
N HIS A 613 21.21 0.30 -8.24
CA HIS A 613 21.84 0.75 -7.03
C HIS A 613 21.49 -0.10 -5.81
N TRP A 614 22.48 -0.34 -4.96
CA TRP A 614 22.33 -1.02 -3.68
C TRP A 614 23.08 -0.28 -2.58
N HIS A 615 22.41 -0.07 -1.45
CA HIS A 615 23.02 0.44 -0.23
C HIS A 615 22.44 -0.27 1.00
N ILE A 616 23.12 -0.15 2.12
CA ILE A 616 22.58 -0.54 3.43
C ILE A 616 22.15 0.72 4.18
N VAL A 617 20.98 0.65 4.82
CA VAL A 617 20.44 1.64 5.74
C VAL A 617 20.46 1.03 7.14
N VAL A 618 20.95 1.78 8.13
CA VAL A 618 20.86 1.42 9.53
C VAL A 618 20.25 2.57 10.31
N GLY A 619 19.08 2.32 10.89
CA GLY A 619 18.46 3.19 11.89
C GLY A 619 19.05 2.89 13.27
N THR A 620 19.47 3.92 13.99
CA THR A 620 19.95 3.81 15.37
C THR A 620 19.22 4.77 16.28
N MET A 621 19.03 4.39 17.54
CA MET A 621 18.43 5.27 18.54
C MET A 621 19.23 6.58 18.67
N HIS A 622 18.51 7.70 18.75
CA HIS A 622 19.12 9.02 18.86
C HIS A 622 20.11 9.08 20.05
N PRO A 623 21.35 9.61 19.86
CA PRO A 623 22.38 9.58 20.90
C PRO A 623 21.98 10.22 22.24
N ASP A 624 21.14 11.25 22.22
CA ASP A 624 20.62 11.84 23.46
C ASP A 624 19.73 10.89 24.26
N LEU A 625 18.94 10.02 23.63
CA LEU A 625 18.15 9.02 24.37
C LEU A 625 19.06 7.99 25.04
N LEU A 626 20.21 7.70 24.42
CA LEU A 626 21.25 6.87 25.02
C LEU A 626 21.88 7.60 26.20
N GLN A 627 22.36 8.82 26.01
CA GLN A 627 23.15 9.55 27.01
C GLN A 627 22.30 10.10 28.17
N LYS A 628 21.02 10.40 27.91
CA LYS A 628 20.09 11.08 28.81
C LYS A 628 18.81 10.24 28.97
N PRO A 629 18.89 9.02 29.54
CA PRO A 629 17.73 8.14 29.66
C PRO A 629 16.60 8.72 30.54
N TRP A 630 16.89 9.73 31.37
CA TRP A 630 15.86 10.47 32.09
C TRP A 630 14.86 11.20 31.18
N ILE A 631 15.15 11.42 29.88
CA ILE A 631 14.19 11.99 28.92
C ILE A 631 12.93 11.11 28.80
N PHE A 632 13.04 9.78 29.02
CA PHE A 632 11.88 8.88 29.05
C PHE A 632 10.90 9.18 30.19
N THR A 633 11.26 10.00 31.18
CA THR A 633 10.31 10.45 32.22
C THR A 633 9.20 11.33 31.66
N ASN A 634 9.36 11.92 30.47
CA ASN A 634 8.31 12.65 29.75
C ASN A 634 7.22 11.72 29.18
N CYS A 635 7.42 10.40 29.25
CA CYS A 635 6.45 9.37 28.90
C CYS A 635 5.43 9.18 30.04
N PHE A 636 4.45 10.08 30.11
CA PHE A 636 3.61 10.27 31.30
C PHE A 636 2.68 9.15 31.69
N ASN A 637 2.18 8.47 30.69
CA ASN A 637 1.33 7.31 30.86
C ASN A 637 2.16 6.03 30.97
N GLY A 638 3.49 6.09 30.82
CA GLY A 638 4.38 4.94 30.76
C GLY A 638 4.29 4.15 29.45
N HIS A 639 3.79 4.76 28.37
CA HIS A 639 3.69 4.17 27.04
C HIS A 639 4.43 5.00 25.99
N THR A 640 5.38 4.36 25.29
CA THR A 640 5.79 4.83 23.96
C THR A 640 4.79 4.32 22.92
N GLU A 641 4.95 4.73 21.67
CA GLU A 641 4.13 4.19 20.57
C GLU A 641 4.31 2.68 20.43
N PHE A 642 5.55 2.21 20.63
CA PHE A 642 5.89 0.80 20.44
C PHE A 642 5.62 -0.08 21.67
N GLU A 643 5.97 0.37 22.87
CA GLU A 643 5.92 -0.49 24.05
C GLU A 643 5.57 0.23 25.36
N LYS A 644 5.10 -0.57 26.31
CA LYS A 644 4.90 -0.12 27.69
C LYS A 644 6.23 -0.11 28.43
N ILE A 645 6.58 1.04 28.99
CA ILE A 645 7.74 1.17 29.88
C ILE A 645 7.39 0.54 31.23
N ARG A 646 8.26 -0.34 31.73
CA ARG A 646 8.09 -0.93 33.05
C ARG A 646 8.17 0.15 34.14
N LEU A 647 7.32 0.03 35.15
CA LEU A 647 7.22 1.03 36.21
C LEU A 647 8.53 1.22 37.00
N ASP A 648 9.25 0.13 37.27
CA ASP A 648 10.55 0.19 37.95
C ASP A 648 11.61 0.95 37.13
N LYS A 649 11.56 0.83 35.80
CA LYS A 649 12.43 1.60 34.90
C LYS A 649 12.06 3.07 34.85
N LEU A 650 10.77 3.39 34.79
CA LEU A 650 10.32 4.77 34.83
C LEU A 650 10.71 5.45 36.15
N GLN A 651 10.66 4.73 37.28
CA GLN A 651 11.15 5.20 38.58
C GLN A 651 12.67 5.41 38.61
N GLU A 652 13.43 4.51 37.97
CA GLU A 652 14.88 4.65 37.79
C GLU A 652 15.22 5.93 37.02
N TYR A 653 14.55 6.17 35.89
CA TYR A 653 14.71 7.40 35.10
C TYR A 653 14.30 8.65 35.85
N LYS A 654 13.22 8.59 36.63
CA LYS A 654 12.80 9.69 37.50
C LYS A 654 13.86 10.02 38.55
N LYS A 655 14.44 9.01 39.19
CA LYS A 655 15.51 9.23 40.16
C LYS A 655 16.70 9.95 39.53
N MET A 656 17.10 9.55 38.32
CA MET A 656 18.16 10.22 37.56
C MET A 656 17.79 11.68 37.24
N ALA A 657 16.53 11.94 36.83
CA ALA A 657 16.02 13.29 36.56
C ALA A 657 16.09 14.18 37.80
N ASP A 658 15.63 13.67 38.95
CA ASP A 658 15.60 14.40 40.21
C ASP A 658 17.02 14.70 40.74
N GLU A 659 17.98 13.79 40.55
CA GLU A 659 19.39 13.97 40.95
C GLU A 659 20.08 15.12 40.21
N ILE A 660 19.69 15.41 38.96
CA ILE A 660 20.25 16.49 38.14
C ILE A 660 19.38 17.75 38.12
N GLY A 661 18.25 17.75 38.84
CA GLY A 661 17.29 18.86 38.81
C GLY A 661 16.66 19.08 37.44
N TYR A 662 16.37 18.02 36.69
CA TYR A 662 15.79 18.10 35.36
C TYR A 662 14.36 18.70 35.42
N GLU A 663 14.16 19.79 34.68
CA GLU A 663 12.85 20.41 34.52
C GLU A 663 12.07 19.69 33.41
N TYR A 664 10.89 19.17 33.74
CA TYR A 664 10.08 18.41 32.79
C TYR A 664 9.39 19.36 31.80
N PRO A 665 9.59 19.21 30.48
CA PRO A 665 8.92 20.03 29.47
C PRO A 665 7.41 19.83 29.45
N VAL A 666 6.92 18.64 29.83
CA VAL A 666 5.48 18.36 30.01
C VAL A 666 5.12 18.55 31.48
N LYS A 667 4.40 19.64 31.79
CA LYS A 667 4.01 19.98 33.16
C LYS A 667 2.81 19.11 33.57
N GLY A 668 2.91 18.42 34.72
CA GLY A 668 1.76 17.77 35.37
C GLY A 668 1.80 16.25 35.55
N LEU A 669 2.84 15.54 35.09
CA LEU A 669 3.03 14.09 35.31
C LEU A 669 3.26 13.72 36.78
N TRP A 670 4.21 14.45 37.34
CA TRP A 670 4.83 14.19 38.63
C TRP A 670 4.36 15.20 39.67
N ASP A 671 3.54 16.15 39.24
CA ASP A 671 2.80 17.06 40.09
C ASP A 671 1.56 16.32 40.64
N PRO A 672 1.49 16.07 41.95
CA PRO A 672 0.35 15.40 42.57
C PRO A 672 -0.99 16.08 42.28
N ASP A 673 -1.00 17.39 42.06
CA ASP A 673 -2.21 18.21 41.87
C ASP A 673 -2.73 18.15 40.42
N LEU A 674 -1.85 17.86 39.44
CA LEU A 674 -2.19 17.74 38.02
C LEU A 674 -2.28 16.29 37.53
N ARG A 675 -1.81 15.33 38.33
CA ARG A 675 -1.89 13.88 38.05
C ARG A 675 -3.31 13.39 37.78
N GLY A 676 -4.32 14.04 38.36
CA GLY A 676 -5.75 13.75 38.13
C GLY A 676 -6.32 14.28 36.81
N MET A 677 -5.60 15.16 36.10
CA MET A 677 -6.00 15.71 34.79
C MET A 677 -5.48 14.87 33.61
N TYR A 678 -4.29 14.28 33.74
CA TYR A 678 -3.65 13.46 32.70
C TYR A 678 -3.93 11.94 32.82
N LEU A 679 -4.50 11.49 33.94
CA LEU A 679 -5.01 10.13 34.08
C LEU A 679 -6.55 10.17 33.95
N PRO A 680 -7.14 9.63 32.87
CA PRO A 680 -8.59 9.53 32.81
C PRO A 680 -9.05 8.61 33.95
N THR A 681 -9.89 9.13 34.83
CA THR A 681 -10.70 8.27 35.69
C THR A 681 -11.57 7.41 34.76
N PRO A 682 -11.56 6.07 34.88
CA PRO A 682 -12.44 5.23 34.08
C PRO A 682 -13.90 5.67 34.31
N GLY A 683 -14.57 6.18 33.28
CA GLY A 683 -15.98 6.60 33.33
C GLY A 683 -16.31 8.03 32.86
N LYS A 684 -15.34 8.87 32.46
CA LYS A 684 -15.60 10.26 32.04
C LYS A 684 -15.67 10.53 30.52
N PHE A 685 -15.62 9.50 29.68
CA PHE A 685 -15.79 9.68 28.23
C PHE A 685 -17.26 9.87 27.79
N GLU A 686 -18.23 9.50 28.63
CA GLU A 686 -19.66 9.58 28.24
C GLU A 686 -20.27 10.99 28.37
N SER A 687 -19.63 11.93 29.09
CA SER A 687 -20.23 13.24 29.36
C SER A 687 -19.71 14.40 28.51
N LEU A 688 -18.66 14.20 27.69
CA LEU A 688 -18.08 15.26 26.84
C LEU A 688 -18.49 15.13 25.36
N ALA A 689 -19.07 13.99 24.96
CA ALA A 689 -19.66 13.81 23.62
C ALA A 689 -21.12 14.31 23.52
N SER A 690 -21.65 14.95 24.57
CA SER A 690 -23.05 15.41 24.65
C SER A 690 -23.23 16.89 24.97
N SER A 691 -22.17 17.71 24.86
CA SER A 691 -22.25 19.18 25.03
C SER A 691 -21.87 19.95 23.78
#